data_AF-A0A968X2P1-F1
#
_entry.id   AF-A0A968X2P1-F1
#
_cell.length_a   1.000
_cell.length_b   1.000
_cell.length_c   1.000
_cell.angle_alpha   90.00
_cell.angle_beta   90.00
_cell.angle_gamma   90.00
#
_symmetry.space_group_name_H-M   'P 1'
#
loop_
_entity.id
_entity.type
_entity.pdbx_description
1 polymer ?
#
loop_
_entity_poly.entity_id
_entity_poly.type
_entity_poly.pdbx_seq_one_letter_code
_entity_poly.pdbx_strand_id
1 'polypeptide(L)'
;MPGTRLIELPLAKIQAYAAELEYSHLITLMVEEWIRNLSAGINADVLPKEYVLVETGQSLQLAGGQIVMARRETVWLSCTSSASGTLSYLGRSDLLLTTDAVLPLTIGHWATAAAAPNATHIGAASTSAVLTSPAPLGHTLVAFHGLILSAAQTKRDHDAVAEASRLHAKKQAEQQTMHNAIQDLVAPLHTATRRISTHQPDWVGTGLFEACKVIGEYLQIGIQPVKRATAQMSMGYMLKLIAQSSHMQLREVALRGSWWTQDNGPLLAFVLDGDQKPVALLPKTERTYELVNPRVGTATTVTSEVAATLSPIAYTFYKSFSQRTLRPLDVLRFGFHKSSRDVRTVLLVSLIITLVGLLTPIVTGIAFNQFIPAGDTRSLIAMGVALVVFALICSALQIARGIAMVRLQSRFDATVQAALWDRLLQLPADFFRRFAAGDLGARAMGISELRRTLSGHTVSTLINGMFSVANLLLLFVYSPTLALVAVALAVFAFCVTLSVSVLTVRSQRALQRMNVKLSGTILQILTGVTKFRVAGAEHFAFGLWAADFGELKQRYYKSRHASNVLTVFNGAFPLIAALGVFGMLAVSGRAALPVGDFLAFNLAFTQFMSAWMQVGSVVVIALSAVSTFEQIQPILETQPEVDETKVDPGDLSGRVEVSHVFFRYSEKTQYILKDISL
;
A
#
# COMPACT_ATOMS: atom_id res chain seq x y z
N MET A 1 -16.61 55.80 7.58
CA MET A 1 -15.83 56.71 8.42
C MET A 1 -16.80 57.55 9.25
N PRO A 2 -16.89 57.38 10.58
CA PRO A 2 -17.67 58.27 11.43
C PRO A 2 -16.94 59.61 11.59
N GLY A 3 -17.60 60.74 11.28
CA GLY A 3 -17.03 62.09 11.45
C GLY A 3 -16.74 62.87 10.15
N THR A 4 -17.03 62.33 8.98
CA THR A 4 -16.82 63.04 7.71
C THR A 4 -17.91 64.11 7.51
N ARG A 5 -17.53 65.39 7.45
CA ARG A 5 -18.45 66.49 7.10
C ARG A 5 -18.37 66.74 5.60
N LEU A 6 -19.50 66.55 4.90
CA LEU A 6 -19.58 66.84 3.47
C LEU A 6 -19.78 68.35 3.27
N ILE A 7 -19.00 68.95 2.37
CA ILE A 7 -19.10 70.37 2.02
C ILE A 7 -19.42 70.45 0.53
N GLU A 8 -20.45 71.21 0.18
CA GLU A 8 -20.84 71.44 -1.21
C GLU A 8 -19.99 72.58 -1.78
N LEU A 9 -19.29 72.31 -2.88
CA LEU A 9 -18.49 73.31 -3.58
C LEU A 9 -18.99 73.43 -5.02
N PRO A 10 -19.45 74.61 -5.47
CA PRO A 10 -19.91 74.80 -6.83
C PRO A 10 -18.80 74.50 -7.82
N LEU A 11 -19.10 73.71 -8.86
CA LEU A 11 -18.10 73.26 -9.83
C LEU A 11 -17.44 74.40 -10.61
N ALA A 12 -18.16 75.52 -10.79
CA ALA A 12 -17.61 76.76 -11.35
C ALA A 12 -16.49 77.36 -10.48
N LYS A 13 -16.57 77.22 -9.15
CA LYS A 13 -15.49 77.65 -8.24
C LYS A 13 -14.28 76.73 -8.34
N ILE A 14 -14.48 75.42 -8.54
CA ILE A 14 -13.38 74.47 -8.77
C ILE A 14 -12.61 74.85 -10.04
N GLN A 15 -13.33 75.19 -11.12
CA GLN A 15 -12.70 75.63 -12.37
C GLN A 15 -11.96 76.97 -12.23
N ALA A 16 -12.52 77.91 -11.45
CA ALA A 16 -11.84 79.17 -11.14
C ALA A 16 -10.53 78.96 -10.35
N TYR A 17 -10.55 78.14 -9.30
CA TYR A 17 -9.34 77.80 -8.54
C TYR A 17 -8.35 76.96 -9.36
N ALA A 18 -8.81 76.15 -10.32
CA ALA A 18 -7.92 75.40 -11.20
C ALA A 18 -7.11 76.30 -12.15
N ALA A 19 -7.60 77.50 -12.45
CA ALA A 19 -6.92 78.52 -13.24
C ALA A 19 -5.92 79.36 -12.42
N GLU A 20 -6.00 79.33 -11.08
CA GLU A 20 -5.05 80.00 -10.19
C GLU A 20 -3.79 79.15 -10.00
N LEU A 21 -2.60 79.75 -10.23
CA LEU A 21 -1.30 79.06 -10.15
C LEU A 21 -1.04 78.37 -8.81
N GLU A 22 -1.61 78.89 -7.72
CA GLU A 22 -1.46 78.37 -6.36
C GLU A 22 -2.22 77.05 -6.12
N TYR A 23 -3.41 76.90 -6.74
CA TYR A 23 -4.32 75.76 -6.48
C TYR A 23 -4.43 74.77 -7.65
N SER A 24 -3.94 75.13 -8.83
CA SER A 24 -4.03 74.33 -10.06
C SER A 24 -3.50 72.90 -9.91
N HIS A 25 -2.34 72.72 -9.27
CA HIS A 25 -1.75 71.40 -9.05
C HIS A 25 -2.58 70.53 -8.10
N LEU A 26 -3.11 71.12 -7.02
CA LEU A 26 -3.89 70.40 -6.01
C LEU A 26 -5.24 69.93 -6.59
N ILE A 27 -5.91 70.77 -7.37
CA ILE A 27 -7.18 70.41 -8.01
C ILE A 27 -6.98 69.34 -9.08
N THR A 28 -5.89 69.42 -9.85
CA THR A 28 -5.53 68.38 -10.84
C THR A 28 -5.40 67.02 -10.17
N LEU A 29 -4.66 66.93 -9.05
CA LEU A 29 -4.52 65.68 -8.29
C LEU A 29 -5.85 65.15 -7.74
N MET A 30 -6.69 66.03 -7.18
CA MET A 30 -7.99 65.62 -6.62
C MET A 30 -8.91 65.03 -7.70
N VAL A 31 -8.93 65.64 -8.89
CA VAL A 31 -9.74 65.14 -10.02
C VAL A 31 -9.19 63.80 -10.51
N GLU A 32 -7.87 63.65 -10.65
CA GLU A 32 -7.28 62.37 -11.06
C GLU A 32 -7.50 61.24 -10.06
N GLU A 33 -7.41 61.54 -8.76
CA GLU A 33 -7.68 60.57 -7.70
C GLU A 33 -9.16 60.15 -7.70
N TRP A 34 -10.08 61.09 -7.89
CA TRP A 34 -11.51 60.80 -8.03
C TRP A 34 -11.79 59.88 -9.22
N ILE A 35 -11.21 60.18 -10.39
CA ILE A 35 -11.35 59.34 -11.59
C ILE A 35 -10.77 57.94 -11.34
N ARG A 36 -9.56 57.85 -10.78
CA ARG A 36 -8.88 56.58 -10.52
C ARG A 36 -9.68 55.68 -9.58
N ASN A 37 -10.22 56.26 -8.50
CA ASN A 37 -11.01 55.52 -7.52
C ASN A 37 -12.34 55.02 -8.10
N LEU A 38 -12.99 55.84 -8.94
CA LEU A 38 -14.22 55.41 -9.63
C LEU A 38 -13.95 54.32 -10.68
N SER A 39 -12.88 54.45 -11.46
CA SER A 39 -12.48 53.44 -12.45
C SER A 39 -12.09 52.11 -11.79
N ALA A 40 -11.41 52.14 -10.63
CA ALA A 40 -10.98 50.92 -9.94
C ALA A 40 -12.13 49.94 -9.60
N GLY A 41 -13.34 50.46 -9.36
CA GLY A 41 -14.51 49.62 -9.06
C GLY A 41 -15.02 48.79 -10.23
N ILE A 42 -14.67 49.15 -11.48
CA ILE A 42 -15.18 48.54 -12.71
C ILE A 42 -14.04 47.88 -13.50
N ASN A 43 -12.90 47.64 -12.86
CA ASN A 43 -11.75 47.03 -13.50
C ASN A 43 -12.14 45.72 -14.20
N ALA A 44 -11.65 45.54 -15.43
CA ALA A 44 -11.94 44.37 -16.24
C ALA A 44 -10.98 43.24 -15.88
N ASP A 45 -11.50 42.02 -15.79
CA ASP A 45 -10.71 40.84 -15.36
C ASP A 45 -9.67 40.39 -16.41
N VAL A 46 -9.81 40.85 -17.66
CA VAL A 46 -8.93 40.47 -18.78
C VAL A 46 -8.58 41.69 -19.62
N LEU A 47 -7.29 42.00 -19.72
CA LEU A 47 -6.76 43.07 -20.57
C LEU A 47 -6.70 42.64 -22.05
N PRO A 48 -6.97 43.55 -23.00
CA PRO A 48 -6.82 43.27 -24.43
C PRO A 48 -5.38 42.97 -24.82
N LYS A 49 -5.17 42.01 -25.73
CA LYS A 49 -3.83 41.60 -26.18
C LYS A 49 -3.19 42.56 -27.18
N GLU A 50 -3.98 43.28 -27.96
CA GLU A 50 -3.51 44.25 -28.97
C GLU A 50 -4.09 45.63 -28.66
N TYR A 51 -3.22 46.63 -28.53
CA TYR A 51 -3.61 47.99 -28.16
C TYR A 51 -2.56 49.02 -28.58
N VAL A 52 -3.00 50.27 -28.72
CA VAL A 52 -2.16 51.44 -28.98
C VAL A 52 -2.06 52.27 -27.70
N LEU A 53 -0.84 52.60 -27.29
CA LEU A 53 -0.59 53.47 -26.13
C LEU A 53 -0.68 54.93 -26.55
N VAL A 54 -1.37 55.74 -25.73
CA VAL A 54 -1.56 57.17 -25.99
C VAL A 54 -0.97 57.99 -24.85
N GLU A 55 -0.28 59.07 -25.23
CA GLU A 55 0.31 60.06 -24.33
C GLU A 55 -0.39 61.42 -24.49
N THR A 56 -0.35 62.24 -23.44
CA THR A 56 -0.94 63.58 -23.44
C THR A 56 -0.30 64.45 -24.51
N GLY A 57 -1.11 65.23 -25.25
CA GLY A 57 -0.67 66.13 -26.31
C GLY A 57 -0.60 65.48 -27.71
N GLN A 58 -0.93 64.19 -27.84
CA GLN A 58 -0.92 63.49 -29.13
C GLN A 58 -2.29 63.55 -29.82
N SER A 59 -2.27 63.65 -31.15
CA SER A 59 -3.44 63.46 -32.01
C SER A 59 -3.22 62.20 -32.86
N LEU A 60 -4.14 61.24 -32.79
CA LEU A 60 -4.02 59.93 -33.43
C LEU A 60 -5.24 59.62 -34.29
N GLN A 61 -5.00 58.85 -35.35
CA GLN A 61 -6.04 58.34 -36.25
C GLN A 61 -6.22 56.84 -35.98
N LEU A 62 -7.42 56.46 -35.54
CA LEU A 62 -7.77 55.07 -35.22
C LEU A 62 -8.59 54.44 -36.35
N ALA A 63 -8.16 53.27 -36.79
CA ALA A 63 -8.99 52.40 -37.63
C ALA A 63 -10.09 51.72 -36.79
N GLY A 64 -11.21 51.37 -37.43
CA GLY A 64 -12.31 50.68 -36.76
C GLY A 64 -11.84 49.41 -36.04
N GLY A 65 -12.22 49.25 -34.77
CA GLY A 65 -11.82 48.12 -33.92
C GLY A 65 -10.48 48.27 -33.19
N GLN A 66 -9.71 49.35 -33.42
CA GLN A 66 -8.48 49.58 -32.67
C GLN A 66 -8.76 50.00 -31.22
N ILE A 67 -7.93 49.47 -30.31
CA ILE A 67 -8.03 49.67 -28.86
C ILE A 67 -6.94 50.63 -28.40
N VAL A 68 -7.30 51.56 -27.52
CA VAL A 68 -6.41 52.57 -26.97
C VAL A 68 -6.31 52.43 -25.45
N MET A 69 -5.09 52.53 -24.91
CA MET A 69 -4.80 52.53 -23.48
C MET A 69 -3.87 53.68 -23.06
N ALA A 70 -4.06 54.17 -21.83
CA ALA A 70 -3.20 55.17 -21.22
C ALA A 70 -1.89 54.53 -20.68
N ARG A 71 -0.75 55.19 -20.89
CA ARG A 71 0.57 54.63 -20.57
C ARG A 71 0.99 54.76 -19.10
N ARG A 72 0.87 55.97 -18.53
CA ARG A 72 1.38 56.29 -17.17
C ARG A 72 0.49 57.27 -16.39
N GLU A 73 -0.25 58.13 -17.09
CA GLU A 73 -1.07 59.18 -16.49
C GLU A 73 -2.50 59.10 -17.04
N THR A 74 -3.45 59.79 -16.39
CA THR A 74 -4.83 59.86 -16.87
C THR A 74 -4.87 60.69 -18.15
N VAL A 75 -5.33 60.08 -19.25
CA VAL A 75 -5.39 60.74 -20.56
C VAL A 75 -6.83 61.07 -20.90
N TRP A 76 -7.10 62.32 -21.25
CA TRP A 76 -8.43 62.76 -21.66
C TRP A 76 -8.58 62.69 -23.18
N LEU A 77 -9.48 61.84 -23.66
CA LEU A 77 -9.72 61.62 -25.09
C LEU A 77 -10.87 62.49 -25.59
N SER A 78 -10.63 63.27 -26.65
CA SER A 78 -11.65 64.04 -27.37
C SER A 78 -11.69 63.65 -28.85
N CYS A 79 -12.87 63.50 -29.44
CA CYS A 79 -13.01 63.29 -30.89
C CYS A 79 -12.91 64.64 -31.64
N THR A 80 -11.99 64.78 -32.59
CA THR A 80 -11.71 66.07 -33.27
C THR A 80 -12.40 66.23 -34.63
N SER A 81 -13.19 65.25 -35.07
CA SER A 81 -13.89 65.26 -36.36
C SER A 81 -15.40 65.36 -36.17
N SER A 82 -16.04 66.31 -36.86
CA SER A 82 -17.50 66.46 -36.96
C SER A 82 -18.19 65.33 -37.77
N ALA A 83 -17.43 64.37 -38.28
CA ALA A 83 -17.95 63.14 -38.91
C ALA A 83 -17.85 61.95 -37.94
N SER A 84 -18.88 61.80 -37.10
CA SER A 84 -19.38 60.53 -36.53
C SER A 84 -18.34 59.46 -36.12
N GLY A 85 -17.35 59.81 -35.30
CA GLY A 85 -16.48 58.84 -34.62
C GLY A 85 -17.05 58.49 -33.24
N THR A 86 -17.47 57.24 -33.03
CA THR A 86 -17.97 56.77 -31.72
C THR A 86 -16.89 55.92 -31.04
N LEU A 87 -16.57 56.21 -29.79
CA LEU A 87 -15.69 55.38 -28.95
C LEU A 87 -16.55 54.55 -27.99
N SER A 88 -16.13 53.30 -27.74
CA SER A 88 -16.73 52.45 -26.72
C SER A 88 -15.78 52.27 -25.55
N TYR A 89 -16.26 52.47 -24.33
CA TYR A 89 -15.45 52.29 -23.12
C TYR A 89 -15.36 50.79 -22.77
N LEU A 90 -14.17 50.30 -22.40
CA LEU A 90 -13.91 48.88 -22.15
C LEU A 90 -14.32 47.94 -23.30
N GLY A 91 -14.41 48.47 -24.54
CA GLY A 91 -14.85 47.71 -25.71
C GLY A 91 -16.32 47.27 -25.66
N ARG A 92 -17.12 47.90 -24.80
CA ARG A 92 -18.51 47.57 -24.55
C ARG A 92 -19.45 48.40 -25.43
N SER A 93 -20.25 47.74 -26.26
CA SER A 93 -21.20 48.39 -27.18
C SER A 93 -22.34 49.11 -26.48
N ASP A 94 -22.57 48.85 -25.18
CA ASP A 94 -23.54 49.55 -24.33
C ASP A 94 -22.99 50.85 -23.72
N LEU A 95 -21.68 51.13 -23.84
CA LEU A 95 -21.02 52.32 -23.30
C LEU A 95 -20.41 53.16 -24.43
N LEU A 96 -21.27 53.77 -25.25
CA LEU A 96 -20.89 54.58 -26.41
C LEU A 96 -20.70 56.07 -26.05
N LEU A 97 -19.71 56.70 -26.68
CA LEU A 97 -19.38 58.11 -26.51
C LEU A 97 -19.79 58.94 -27.72
N THR A 98 -20.55 60.01 -27.45
CA THR A 98 -20.95 61.04 -28.43
C THR A 98 -19.90 62.15 -28.54
N THR A 99 -19.88 62.85 -29.67
CA THR A 99 -18.82 63.75 -30.14
C THR A 99 -18.51 64.97 -29.27
N ASP A 100 -19.36 65.28 -28.27
CA ASP A 100 -19.25 66.50 -27.46
C ASP A 100 -18.65 66.28 -26.06
N ALA A 101 -18.26 65.05 -25.72
CA ALA A 101 -17.72 64.69 -24.40
C ALA A 101 -16.26 64.24 -24.46
N VAL A 102 -15.45 64.72 -23.50
CA VAL A 102 -14.06 64.28 -23.30
C VAL A 102 -14.03 63.16 -22.27
N LEU A 103 -13.34 62.05 -22.53
CA LEU A 103 -13.33 60.90 -21.61
C LEU A 103 -11.97 60.74 -20.92
N PRO A 104 -11.92 60.63 -19.58
CA PRO A 104 -10.69 60.26 -18.90
C PRO A 104 -10.43 58.75 -19.01
N LEU A 105 -9.22 58.41 -19.43
CA LEU A 105 -8.73 57.04 -19.52
C LEU A 105 -7.62 56.81 -18.49
N THR A 106 -7.89 55.95 -17.52
CA THR A 106 -6.95 55.55 -16.47
C THR A 106 -6.21 54.26 -16.82
N ILE A 107 -5.10 53.99 -16.12
CA ILE A 107 -4.35 52.73 -16.27
C ILE A 107 -5.29 51.53 -16.02
N GLY A 108 -5.21 50.51 -16.89
CA GLY A 108 -6.04 49.30 -16.83
C GLY A 108 -7.40 49.42 -17.52
N HIS A 109 -7.73 50.60 -18.06
CA HIS A 109 -8.96 50.83 -18.83
C HIS A 109 -8.60 51.17 -20.28
N TRP A 110 -9.48 50.80 -21.21
CA TRP A 110 -9.29 51.03 -22.63
C TRP A 110 -10.52 51.62 -23.30
N ALA A 111 -10.32 52.28 -24.44
CA ALA A 111 -11.38 52.71 -25.33
C ALA A 111 -11.20 52.05 -26.70
N THR A 112 -12.29 51.61 -27.33
CA THR A 112 -12.26 50.97 -28.64
C THR A 112 -12.99 51.81 -29.66
N ALA A 113 -12.36 52.07 -30.80
CA ALA A 113 -12.99 52.77 -31.92
C ALA A 113 -14.10 51.90 -32.54
N ALA A 114 -15.31 52.44 -32.65
CA ALA A 114 -16.42 51.74 -33.32
C ALA A 114 -16.07 51.48 -34.80
N ALA A 115 -16.59 50.39 -35.35
CA ALA A 115 -16.40 50.02 -36.76
C ALA A 115 -17.22 50.95 -37.67
N ALA A 116 -16.70 52.15 -37.93
CA ALA A 116 -17.24 53.10 -38.90
C ALA A 116 -16.37 53.12 -40.18
N PRO A 117 -16.92 53.47 -41.36
CA PRO A 117 -16.17 53.49 -42.62
C PRO A 117 -15.08 54.59 -42.68
N ASN A 118 -15.11 55.55 -41.77
CA ASN A 118 -14.13 56.63 -41.66
C ASN A 118 -13.24 56.44 -40.42
N ALA A 119 -11.96 56.78 -40.53
CA ALA A 119 -11.04 56.72 -39.41
C ALA A 119 -11.42 57.72 -38.32
N THR A 120 -11.37 57.29 -37.05
CA THR A 120 -11.72 58.15 -35.91
C THR A 120 -10.48 58.92 -35.47
N HIS A 121 -10.54 60.25 -35.54
CA HIS A 121 -9.46 61.12 -35.06
C HIS A 121 -9.69 61.47 -33.58
N ILE A 122 -8.73 61.10 -32.74
CA ILE A 122 -8.71 61.37 -31.31
C ILE A 122 -7.61 62.37 -30.96
N GLY A 123 -7.92 63.29 -30.05
CA GLY A 123 -6.95 64.14 -29.37
C GLY A 123 -6.81 63.72 -27.91
N ALA A 124 -5.58 63.68 -27.41
CA ALA A 124 -5.25 63.36 -26.03
C ALA A 124 -4.83 64.62 -25.27
N ALA A 125 -5.53 64.96 -24.19
CA ALA A 125 -5.21 66.09 -23.33
C ALA A 125 -4.82 65.64 -21.91
N SER A 126 -4.00 66.44 -21.23
CA SER A 126 -3.73 66.28 -19.79
C SER A 126 -4.90 66.80 -18.96
N THR A 127 -5.03 66.32 -17.72
CA THR A 127 -6.05 66.80 -16.78
C THR A 127 -5.96 68.32 -16.56
N SER A 128 -4.74 68.87 -16.46
CA SER A 128 -4.50 70.31 -16.35
C SER A 128 -5.01 71.10 -17.55
N ALA A 129 -4.79 70.60 -18.78
CA ALA A 129 -5.25 71.25 -20.00
C ALA A 129 -6.79 71.29 -20.11
N VAL A 130 -7.45 70.20 -19.69
CA VAL A 130 -8.93 70.12 -19.66
C VAL A 130 -9.51 71.06 -18.60
N LEU A 131 -8.85 71.20 -17.44
CA LEU A 131 -9.27 72.11 -16.37
C LEU A 131 -9.21 73.60 -16.76
N THR A 132 -8.25 73.96 -17.62
CA THR A 132 -8.08 75.34 -18.13
C THR A 132 -8.88 75.65 -19.39
N SER A 133 -9.55 74.66 -19.99
CA SER A 133 -10.33 74.81 -21.22
C SER A 133 -11.65 75.56 -20.97
N PRO A 134 -12.14 76.38 -21.92
CA PRO A 134 -13.46 77.03 -21.82
C PRO A 134 -14.65 76.06 -21.88
N ALA A 135 -14.42 74.77 -22.13
CA ALA A 135 -15.47 73.75 -22.10
C ALA A 135 -16.02 73.53 -20.67
N PRO A 136 -17.33 73.26 -20.51
CA PRO A 136 -17.92 73.06 -19.19
C PRO A 136 -17.44 71.73 -18.59
N LEU A 137 -16.44 71.81 -17.70
CA LEU A 137 -15.88 70.68 -16.94
C LEU A 137 -16.97 69.80 -16.28
N GLY A 138 -18.07 70.43 -15.86
CA GLY A 138 -19.20 69.77 -15.23
C GLY A 138 -19.91 68.79 -16.13
N HIS A 139 -20.09 69.13 -17.40
CA HIS A 139 -20.72 68.24 -18.36
C HIS A 139 -19.87 66.98 -18.57
N THR A 140 -18.55 67.16 -18.65
CA THR A 140 -17.59 66.08 -18.86
C THR A 140 -17.49 65.13 -17.67
N LEU A 141 -17.37 65.65 -16.44
CA LEU A 141 -17.30 64.83 -15.23
C LEU A 141 -18.61 64.09 -14.95
N VAL A 142 -19.76 64.74 -15.20
CA VAL A 142 -21.09 64.10 -15.05
C VAL A 142 -21.28 62.99 -16.09
N ALA A 143 -20.85 63.20 -17.34
CA ALA A 143 -20.90 62.18 -18.37
C ALA A 143 -20.04 60.94 -18.01
N PHE A 144 -18.82 61.15 -17.51
CA PHE A 144 -17.97 60.08 -17.02
C PHE A 144 -18.59 59.34 -15.83
N HIS A 145 -19.15 60.07 -14.87
CA HIS A 145 -19.82 59.48 -13.72
C HIS A 145 -21.02 58.62 -14.12
N GLY A 146 -21.85 59.09 -15.06
CA GLY A 146 -22.97 58.31 -15.61
C GLY A 146 -22.52 57.02 -16.31
N LEU A 147 -21.41 57.08 -17.06
CA LEU A 147 -20.84 55.91 -17.73
C LEU A 147 -20.36 54.84 -16.73
N ILE A 148 -19.63 55.26 -15.69
CA ILE A 148 -19.15 54.40 -14.60
C ILE A 148 -20.34 53.74 -13.86
N LEU A 149 -21.38 54.50 -13.53
CA LEU A 149 -22.57 53.95 -12.87
C LEU A 149 -23.29 52.91 -13.73
N SER A 150 -23.44 53.17 -15.04
CA SER A 150 -24.03 52.21 -15.98
C SER A 150 -23.20 50.92 -16.06
N ALA A 151 -21.87 51.04 -16.13
CA ALA A 151 -20.99 49.89 -16.19
C ALA A 151 -20.99 49.06 -14.90
N ALA A 152 -21.08 49.72 -13.74
CA ALA A 152 -21.21 49.06 -12.43
C ALA A 152 -22.54 48.31 -12.28
N GLN A 153 -23.64 48.87 -12.77
CA GLN A 153 -24.95 48.21 -12.76
C GLN A 153 -24.93 46.91 -13.56
N THR A 154 -24.41 46.95 -14.79
CA THR A 154 -24.36 45.74 -15.61
C THR A 154 -23.40 44.68 -15.05
N LYS A 155 -22.31 45.08 -14.37
CA LYS A 155 -21.43 44.12 -13.67
C LYS A 155 -22.17 43.39 -12.56
N ARG A 156 -22.96 44.12 -11.75
CA ARG A 156 -23.78 43.51 -10.69
C ARG A 156 -24.82 42.54 -11.23
N ASP A 157 -25.43 42.85 -12.37
CA ASP A 157 -26.42 41.96 -13.00
C ASP A 157 -25.76 40.66 -13.50
N HIS A 158 -24.57 40.74 -14.09
CA HIS A 158 -23.81 39.56 -14.48
C HIS A 158 -23.38 38.69 -13.29
N ASP A 159 -22.90 39.31 -12.21
CA ASP A 159 -22.50 38.60 -10.98
C ASP A 159 -23.71 37.89 -10.33
N ALA A 160 -24.89 38.53 -10.34
CA ALA A 160 -26.12 37.94 -9.83
C ALA A 160 -26.56 36.70 -10.64
N VAL A 161 -26.44 36.74 -11.98
CA VAL A 161 -26.75 35.60 -12.85
C VAL A 161 -25.75 34.44 -12.65
N ALA A 162 -24.47 34.76 -12.49
CA ALA A 162 -23.43 33.77 -12.21
C ALA A 162 -23.68 33.07 -10.85
N GLU A 163 -24.05 33.85 -9.84
CA GLU A 163 -24.36 33.33 -8.50
C GLU A 163 -25.63 32.47 -8.48
N ALA A 164 -26.68 32.90 -9.20
CA ALA A 164 -27.90 32.10 -9.36
C ALA A 164 -27.62 30.75 -10.05
N SER A 165 -26.77 30.75 -11.08
CA SER A 165 -26.35 29.54 -11.78
C SER A 165 -25.56 28.59 -10.85
N ARG A 166 -24.69 29.15 -10.00
CA ARG A 166 -23.93 28.39 -8.99
C ARG A 166 -24.85 27.72 -7.96
N LEU A 167 -25.85 28.44 -7.45
CA LEU A 167 -26.81 27.92 -6.49
C LEU A 167 -27.70 26.83 -7.10
N HIS A 168 -28.11 26.98 -8.37
CA HIS A 168 -28.88 25.96 -9.08
C HIS A 168 -28.09 24.64 -9.27
N ALA A 169 -26.81 24.74 -9.65
CA ALA A 169 -25.93 23.58 -9.78
C ALA A 169 -25.73 22.86 -8.44
N LYS A 170 -25.55 23.61 -7.34
CA LYS A 170 -25.43 23.05 -5.99
C LYS A 170 -26.70 22.30 -5.58
N LYS A 171 -27.88 22.89 -5.81
CA LYS A 171 -29.17 22.28 -5.48
C LYS A 171 -29.41 20.99 -6.26
N GLN A 172 -29.04 20.93 -7.54
CA GLN A 172 -29.14 19.70 -8.34
C GLN A 172 -28.21 18.60 -7.83
N ALA A 173 -26.98 18.94 -7.47
CA ALA A 173 -26.04 17.97 -6.89
C ALA A 173 -26.56 17.39 -5.57
N GLU A 174 -27.06 18.22 -4.66
CA GLU A 174 -27.64 17.79 -3.38
C GLU A 174 -28.88 16.89 -3.57
N GLN A 175 -29.75 17.20 -4.54
CA GLN A 175 -30.91 16.35 -4.87
C GLN A 175 -30.48 14.98 -5.41
N GLN A 176 -29.44 14.92 -6.25
CA GLN A 176 -28.88 13.68 -6.76
C GLN A 176 -28.30 12.82 -5.63
N THR A 177 -27.57 13.44 -4.70
CA THR A 177 -26.99 12.75 -3.53
C THR A 177 -28.06 12.23 -2.59
N MET A 178 -29.11 13.01 -2.33
CA MET A 178 -30.26 12.59 -1.52
C MET A 178 -31.01 11.42 -2.17
N HIS A 179 -31.22 11.47 -3.49
CA HIS A 179 -31.87 10.39 -4.22
C HIS A 179 -31.10 9.07 -4.09
N ASN A 180 -29.76 9.13 -4.22
CA ASN A 180 -28.90 7.96 -4.06
C ASN A 180 -28.89 7.45 -2.60
N ALA A 181 -28.86 8.33 -1.61
CA ALA A 181 -28.92 7.95 -0.20
C ALA A 181 -30.24 7.28 0.18
N ILE A 182 -31.36 7.71 -0.41
CA ILE A 182 -32.67 7.06 -0.24
C ILE A 182 -32.69 5.68 -0.89
N GLN A 183 -32.08 5.50 -2.08
CA GLN A 183 -31.95 4.18 -2.69
C GLN A 183 -31.11 3.22 -1.84
N ASP A 184 -30.03 3.71 -1.24
CA ASP A 184 -29.17 2.92 -0.34
C ASP A 184 -29.85 2.56 0.98
N LEU A 185 -30.75 3.43 1.49
CA LEU A 185 -31.57 3.17 2.68
C LEU A 185 -32.70 2.15 2.45
N VAL A 186 -33.16 1.99 1.20
CA VAL A 186 -34.20 1.02 0.83
C VAL A 186 -33.60 -0.37 0.50
N ALA A 187 -32.31 -0.44 0.16
CA ALA A 187 -31.59 -1.67 -0.12
C ALA A 187 -31.69 -2.78 0.97
N PRO A 188 -31.78 -2.48 2.28
CA PRO A 188 -31.92 -3.52 3.31
C PRO A 188 -33.35 -4.03 3.51
N LEU A 189 -34.38 -3.37 2.97
CA LEU A 189 -35.80 -3.71 3.22
C LEU A 189 -36.36 -4.76 2.24
N HIS A 190 -35.62 -5.13 1.19
CA HIS A 190 -35.99 -6.24 0.33
C HIS A 190 -35.36 -7.56 0.81
N THR A 191 -36.09 -8.22 1.72
CA THR A 191 -35.76 -9.57 2.16
C THR A 191 -36.14 -10.59 1.09
N ALA A 192 -35.13 -11.31 0.61
CA ALA A 192 -35.20 -12.67 0.06
C ALA A 192 -36.20 -12.94 -1.09
N THR A 193 -35.79 -12.63 -2.31
CA THR A 193 -35.72 -13.66 -3.37
C THR A 193 -34.54 -13.30 -4.25
N ARG A 194 -33.44 -14.06 -4.12
CA ARG A 194 -32.19 -13.84 -4.84
C ARG A 194 -32.35 -14.19 -6.32
N ARG A 195 -33.06 -13.36 -7.08
CA ARG A 195 -32.78 -13.18 -8.50
C ARG A 195 -31.54 -12.32 -8.56
N ILE A 196 -30.48 -12.89 -9.15
CA ILE A 196 -29.29 -12.16 -9.54
C ILE A 196 -29.78 -11.14 -10.58
N SER A 197 -30.06 -9.92 -10.14
CA SER A 197 -30.27 -8.79 -11.04
C SER A 197 -28.93 -8.49 -11.69
N THR A 198 -28.68 -9.12 -12.83
CA THR A 198 -27.61 -8.78 -13.74
C THR A 198 -27.93 -7.43 -14.39
N HIS A 199 -27.78 -6.33 -13.65
CA HIS A 199 -27.32 -5.11 -14.31
C HIS A 199 -25.82 -5.32 -14.55
N GLN A 200 -25.51 -6.11 -15.58
CA GLN A 200 -24.17 -6.25 -16.12
C GLN A 200 -23.82 -4.91 -16.79
N PRO A 201 -22.72 -4.26 -16.40
CA PRO A 201 -22.22 -3.12 -17.13
C PRO A 201 -21.86 -3.51 -18.58
N ASP A 202 -22.14 -2.64 -19.56
CA ASP A 202 -21.95 -2.90 -21.00
C ASP A 202 -20.50 -3.23 -21.44
N TRP A 203 -19.50 -3.07 -20.55
CA TRP A 203 -18.10 -3.42 -20.80
C TRP A 203 -17.75 -4.90 -20.50
N VAL A 204 -18.69 -5.69 -19.95
CA VAL A 204 -18.52 -7.12 -19.68
C VAL A 204 -18.34 -7.94 -20.99
N GLY A 205 -18.62 -7.36 -22.16
CA GLY A 205 -18.40 -7.96 -23.47
C GLY A 205 -16.95 -8.29 -23.86
N THR A 206 -15.95 -7.90 -23.07
CA THR A 206 -14.53 -8.22 -23.31
C THR A 206 -14.13 -9.61 -22.80
N GLY A 207 -14.88 -10.24 -21.90
CA GLY A 207 -14.51 -11.52 -21.26
C GLY A 207 -13.30 -11.44 -20.30
N LEU A 208 -12.68 -10.25 -20.16
CA LEU A 208 -11.53 -10.03 -19.29
C LEU A 208 -11.91 -10.21 -17.81
N PHE A 209 -13.04 -9.63 -17.41
CA PHE A 209 -13.54 -9.75 -16.04
C PHE A 209 -13.85 -11.21 -15.68
N GLU A 210 -14.41 -11.97 -16.62
CA GLU A 210 -14.70 -13.40 -16.43
C GLU A 210 -13.42 -14.24 -16.32
N ALA A 211 -12.41 -13.98 -17.16
CA ALA A 211 -11.09 -14.61 -17.04
C ALA A 211 -10.43 -14.30 -15.70
N CYS A 212 -10.48 -13.04 -15.28
CA CYS A 212 -10.03 -12.65 -13.95
C CYS A 212 -10.82 -13.41 -12.89
N LYS A 213 -12.15 -13.46 -12.98
CA LYS A 213 -13.02 -14.12 -11.98
C LYS A 213 -12.69 -15.61 -11.83
N VAL A 214 -12.44 -16.33 -12.92
CA VAL A 214 -12.00 -17.73 -12.88
C VAL A 214 -10.67 -17.87 -12.11
N ILE A 215 -9.71 -16.98 -12.37
CA ILE A 215 -8.43 -16.95 -11.63
C ILE A 215 -8.65 -16.55 -10.17
N GLY A 216 -9.55 -15.60 -9.91
CA GLY A 216 -9.97 -15.16 -8.59
C GLY A 216 -10.60 -16.29 -7.79
N GLU A 217 -11.51 -17.06 -8.36
CA GLU A 217 -12.09 -18.26 -7.76
C GLU A 217 -11.01 -19.31 -7.45
N TYR A 218 -10.05 -19.50 -8.37
CA TYR A 218 -8.89 -20.37 -8.15
C TYR A 218 -8.00 -19.88 -6.99
N LEU A 219 -7.78 -18.58 -6.85
CA LEU A 219 -7.00 -17.97 -5.76
C LEU A 219 -7.83 -17.71 -4.48
N GLN A 220 -9.14 -17.92 -4.54
CA GLN A 220 -10.13 -17.45 -3.59
C GLN A 220 -9.97 -15.97 -3.24
N ILE A 221 -9.98 -15.14 -4.28
CA ILE A 221 -10.04 -13.69 -4.22
C ILE A 221 -11.40 -13.26 -4.77
N GLY A 222 -12.13 -12.44 -4.01
CA GLY A 222 -13.38 -11.85 -4.46
C GLY A 222 -13.07 -10.73 -5.45
N ILE A 223 -13.19 -11.01 -6.74
CA ILE A 223 -12.96 -9.98 -7.77
C ILE A 223 -14.19 -9.09 -7.85
N GLN A 224 -13.96 -7.80 -7.64
CA GLN A 224 -15.00 -6.78 -7.66
C GLN A 224 -15.16 -6.18 -9.07
N PRO A 225 -16.40 -5.97 -9.53
CA PRO A 225 -16.64 -5.31 -10.81
C PRO A 225 -16.26 -3.83 -10.73
N VAL A 226 -15.64 -3.32 -11.79
CA VAL A 226 -15.24 -1.91 -11.91
C VAL A 226 -16.45 -1.06 -12.29
N LYS A 227 -16.85 -0.10 -11.45
CA LYS A 227 -17.99 0.79 -11.75
C LYS A 227 -17.77 1.70 -12.97
N ARG A 228 -16.51 1.87 -13.39
CA ARG A 228 -16.02 2.95 -14.28
C ARG A 228 -15.38 2.48 -15.59
N ALA A 229 -15.54 1.21 -15.96
CA ALA A 229 -14.93 0.70 -17.19
C ALA A 229 -15.76 1.12 -18.42
N THR A 230 -15.15 1.88 -19.31
CA THR A 230 -15.70 2.24 -20.62
C THR A 230 -15.03 1.40 -21.70
N ALA A 231 -15.78 1.04 -22.75
CA ALA A 231 -15.27 0.22 -23.86
C ALA A 231 -14.06 0.84 -24.61
N GLN A 232 -13.80 2.13 -24.43
CA GLN A 232 -12.68 2.87 -25.03
C GLN A 232 -11.37 2.79 -24.23
N MET A 233 -11.37 2.22 -23.02
CA MET A 233 -10.18 2.11 -22.19
C MET A 233 -9.24 1.01 -22.69
N SER A 234 -7.92 1.23 -22.59
CA SER A 234 -6.94 0.19 -22.93
C SER A 234 -7.07 -1.01 -21.99
N MET A 235 -6.89 -2.21 -22.54
CA MET A 235 -7.02 -3.48 -21.78
C MET A 235 -6.12 -3.51 -20.54
N GLY A 236 -4.88 -2.99 -20.65
CA GLY A 236 -3.95 -2.90 -19.54
C GLY A 236 -4.39 -1.93 -18.44
N TYR A 237 -5.08 -0.83 -18.77
CA TYR A 237 -5.65 0.09 -17.80
C TYR A 237 -6.87 -0.53 -17.11
N MET A 238 -7.73 -1.21 -17.86
CA MET A 238 -8.88 -1.94 -17.32
C MET A 238 -8.45 -3.03 -16.33
N LEU A 239 -7.39 -3.76 -16.63
CA LEU A 239 -6.81 -4.76 -15.72
C LEU A 239 -6.30 -4.12 -14.42
N LYS A 240 -5.64 -2.95 -14.50
CA LYS A 240 -5.21 -2.19 -13.30
C LYS A 240 -6.39 -1.74 -12.44
N LEU A 241 -7.49 -1.29 -13.05
CA LEU A 241 -8.70 -0.90 -12.33
C LEU A 241 -9.37 -2.10 -11.63
N ILE A 242 -9.43 -3.26 -12.30
CA ILE A 242 -9.95 -4.50 -11.70
C ILE A 242 -9.10 -4.89 -10.49
N ALA A 243 -7.77 -4.82 -10.62
CA ALA A 243 -6.88 -5.15 -9.51
C ALA A 243 -6.98 -4.17 -8.35
N GLN A 244 -7.07 -2.86 -8.61
CA GLN A 244 -7.27 -1.84 -7.57
C GLN A 244 -8.59 -2.03 -6.81
N SER A 245 -9.70 -2.19 -7.53
CA SER A 245 -11.03 -2.40 -6.93
C SER A 245 -11.16 -3.74 -6.20
N SER A 246 -10.37 -4.75 -6.60
CA SER A 246 -10.32 -6.05 -5.94
C SER A 246 -9.21 -6.15 -4.89
N HIS A 247 -8.49 -5.06 -4.62
CA HIS A 247 -7.33 -5.00 -3.72
C HIS A 247 -6.27 -6.08 -4.00
N MET A 248 -5.92 -6.27 -5.27
CA MET A 248 -4.91 -7.24 -5.72
C MET A 248 -3.71 -6.54 -6.35
N GLN A 249 -2.53 -7.15 -6.22
CA GLN A 249 -1.35 -6.79 -7.00
C GLN A 249 -1.28 -7.63 -8.27
N LEU A 250 -0.83 -7.00 -9.35
CA LEU A 250 -0.60 -7.65 -10.63
C LEU A 250 0.85 -7.48 -11.05
N ARG A 251 1.39 -8.56 -11.62
CA ARG A 251 2.73 -8.56 -12.19
C ARG A 251 2.70 -9.15 -13.58
N GLU A 252 3.39 -8.46 -14.48
CA GLU A 252 3.64 -8.93 -15.83
C GLU A 252 4.72 -10.02 -15.85
N VAL A 253 4.47 -11.09 -16.60
CA VAL A 253 5.32 -12.28 -16.68
C VAL A 253 5.52 -12.64 -18.16
N ALA A 254 6.78 -12.84 -18.55
CA ALA A 254 7.11 -13.31 -19.88
C ALA A 254 7.04 -14.85 -19.96
N LEU A 255 6.19 -15.37 -20.84
CA LEU A 255 6.06 -16.79 -21.16
C LEU A 255 7.20 -17.19 -22.11
N ARG A 256 8.25 -17.82 -21.58
CA ARG A 256 9.43 -18.25 -22.36
C ARG A 256 9.64 -19.76 -22.30
N GLY A 257 10.08 -20.34 -23.42
CA GLY A 257 10.39 -21.76 -23.52
C GLY A 257 9.20 -22.64 -23.11
N SER A 258 9.46 -23.72 -22.38
CA SER A 258 8.46 -24.69 -21.90
C SER A 258 7.82 -24.29 -20.57
N TRP A 259 7.39 -23.03 -20.43
CA TRP A 259 6.82 -22.48 -19.18
C TRP A 259 5.65 -23.32 -18.62
N TRP A 260 4.86 -23.95 -19.49
CA TRP A 260 3.71 -24.80 -19.11
C TRP A 260 4.12 -26.11 -18.41
N THR A 261 5.41 -26.46 -18.41
CA THR A 261 5.96 -27.63 -17.70
C THR A 261 6.39 -27.33 -16.27
N GLN A 262 6.28 -26.06 -15.85
CA GLN A 262 6.71 -25.58 -14.53
C GLN A 262 5.57 -24.85 -13.80
N ASP A 263 5.50 -25.01 -12.49
CA ASP A 263 4.55 -24.29 -11.65
C ASP A 263 4.96 -22.81 -11.52
N ASN A 264 4.19 -21.95 -12.19
CA ASN A 264 4.30 -20.49 -12.28
C ASN A 264 3.06 -19.83 -11.65
N GLY A 265 2.19 -20.61 -10.98
CA GLY A 265 0.91 -20.14 -10.47
C GLY A 265 -0.13 -19.89 -11.58
N PRO A 266 -1.32 -19.40 -11.21
CA PRO A 266 -2.34 -19.03 -12.20
C PRO A 266 -1.93 -17.78 -12.97
N LEU A 267 -2.20 -17.79 -14.27
CA LEU A 267 -1.81 -16.75 -15.20
C LEU A 267 -3.01 -16.31 -16.04
N LEU A 268 -3.13 -15.01 -16.27
CA LEU A 268 -4.00 -14.44 -17.28
C LEU A 268 -3.16 -14.25 -18.54
N ALA A 269 -3.51 -14.94 -19.61
CA ALA A 269 -2.87 -14.80 -20.90
C ALA A 269 -3.86 -14.29 -21.95
N PHE A 270 -3.33 -13.93 -23.11
CA PHE A 270 -4.12 -13.45 -24.25
C PHE A 270 -3.81 -14.32 -25.46
N VAL A 271 -4.83 -14.68 -26.24
CA VAL A 271 -4.63 -15.42 -27.50
C VAL A 271 -4.25 -14.42 -28.60
N LEU A 272 -3.25 -14.75 -29.43
CA LEU A 272 -2.69 -13.91 -30.50
C LEU A 272 -3.64 -13.68 -31.70
N ASP A 273 -4.82 -14.27 -31.68
CA ASP A 273 -5.75 -14.34 -32.81
C ASP A 273 -6.57 -13.03 -32.94
N GLY A 274 -5.89 -11.96 -33.38
CA GLY A 274 -6.42 -10.66 -33.81
C GLY A 274 -7.01 -9.75 -32.72
N ASP A 275 -7.73 -10.32 -31.75
CA ASP A 275 -8.61 -9.60 -30.82
C ASP A 275 -8.17 -9.71 -29.35
N GLN A 276 -6.91 -10.16 -29.12
CA GLN A 276 -6.30 -10.38 -27.79
C GLN A 276 -7.29 -10.94 -26.75
N LYS A 277 -7.90 -12.08 -27.05
CA LYS A 277 -8.95 -12.65 -26.20
C LYS A 277 -8.35 -13.12 -24.88
N PRO A 278 -8.87 -12.66 -23.71
CA PRO A 278 -8.35 -13.03 -22.41
C PRO A 278 -8.71 -14.48 -22.06
N VAL A 279 -7.72 -15.24 -21.58
CA VAL A 279 -7.87 -16.63 -21.16
C VAL A 279 -7.21 -16.86 -19.81
N ALA A 280 -7.80 -17.73 -19.00
CA ALA A 280 -7.26 -18.11 -17.70
C ALA A 280 -6.44 -19.40 -17.83
N LEU A 281 -5.18 -19.36 -17.41
CA LEU A 281 -4.30 -20.51 -17.34
C LEU A 281 -4.20 -20.96 -15.88
N LEU A 282 -4.74 -22.13 -15.57
CA LEU A 282 -4.76 -22.67 -14.21
C LEU A 282 -3.84 -23.90 -14.12
N PRO A 283 -2.93 -23.96 -13.13
CA PRO A 283 -2.12 -25.16 -12.93
C PRO A 283 -2.99 -26.30 -12.36
N LYS A 284 -3.05 -27.41 -13.10
CA LYS A 284 -3.75 -28.65 -12.73
C LYS A 284 -2.82 -29.60 -11.98
N THR A 285 -1.57 -29.64 -12.41
CA THR A 285 -0.46 -30.38 -11.80
C THR A 285 0.80 -29.54 -11.87
N GLU A 286 1.85 -29.92 -11.13
CA GLU A 286 3.14 -29.19 -11.10
C GLU A 286 3.83 -29.07 -12.47
N ARG A 287 3.35 -29.82 -13.48
CA ARG A 287 3.91 -29.85 -14.84
C ARG A 287 2.85 -29.61 -15.94
N THR A 288 1.64 -29.19 -15.57
CA THR A 288 0.53 -29.17 -16.54
C THR A 288 -0.44 -28.05 -16.22
N TYR A 289 -0.77 -27.28 -17.26
CA TYR A 289 -1.75 -26.20 -17.21
C TYR A 289 -3.01 -26.57 -17.97
N GLU A 290 -4.09 -25.95 -17.53
CA GLU A 290 -5.38 -25.99 -18.17
C GLU A 290 -5.74 -24.56 -18.58
N LEU A 291 -5.99 -24.37 -19.88
CA LEU A 291 -6.50 -23.14 -20.46
C LEU A 291 -8.02 -23.18 -20.35
N VAL A 292 -8.57 -22.25 -19.58
CA VAL A 292 -10.00 -22.04 -19.40
C VAL A 292 -10.41 -20.81 -20.20
N ASN A 293 -11.26 -21.02 -21.20
CA ASN A 293 -11.87 -19.92 -21.94
C ASN A 293 -13.18 -19.51 -21.24
N PRO A 294 -13.29 -18.30 -20.68
CA PRO A 294 -14.46 -17.90 -19.89
C PRO A 294 -15.74 -17.81 -20.73
N ARG A 295 -15.63 -17.47 -22.02
CA ARG A 295 -16.78 -17.31 -22.92
C ARG A 295 -17.41 -18.64 -23.36
N VAL A 296 -16.60 -19.68 -23.46
CA VAL A 296 -17.00 -21.01 -23.96
C VAL A 296 -17.18 -22.01 -22.82
N GLY A 297 -16.58 -21.74 -21.65
CA GLY A 297 -16.59 -22.65 -20.49
C GLY A 297 -15.78 -23.93 -20.71
N THR A 298 -14.99 -24.01 -21.78
CA THR A 298 -14.16 -25.17 -22.11
C THR A 298 -12.79 -25.06 -21.46
N ALA A 299 -12.34 -26.19 -20.92
CA ALA A 299 -11.04 -26.36 -20.27
C ALA A 299 -10.19 -27.30 -21.12
N THR A 300 -9.06 -26.81 -21.65
CA THR A 300 -8.16 -27.58 -22.53
C THR A 300 -6.77 -27.65 -21.93
N THR A 301 -6.12 -28.81 -21.94
CA THR A 301 -4.73 -28.92 -21.47
C THR A 301 -3.78 -28.15 -22.38
N VAL A 302 -2.90 -27.36 -21.79
CA VAL A 302 -1.89 -26.57 -22.51
C VAL A 302 -0.80 -27.51 -23.03
N THR A 303 -0.76 -27.70 -24.35
CA THR A 303 0.31 -28.37 -25.08
C THR A 303 1.26 -27.33 -25.71
N SER A 304 2.34 -27.78 -26.33
CA SER A 304 3.27 -26.87 -27.05
C SER A 304 2.57 -26.08 -28.17
N GLU A 305 1.55 -26.67 -28.80
CA GLU A 305 0.76 -26.02 -29.85
C GLU A 305 -0.13 -24.92 -29.28
N VAL A 306 -0.83 -25.20 -28.17
CA VAL A 306 -1.64 -24.21 -27.45
C VAL A 306 -0.77 -23.11 -26.85
N ALA A 307 0.43 -23.43 -26.38
CA ALA A 307 1.36 -22.43 -25.85
C ALA A 307 1.86 -21.45 -26.93
N ALA A 308 1.97 -21.90 -28.19
CA ALA A 308 2.40 -21.05 -29.31
C ALA A 308 1.32 -20.05 -29.78
N THR A 309 0.05 -20.31 -29.49
CA THR A 309 -1.06 -19.39 -29.83
C THR A 309 -1.26 -18.27 -28.80
N LEU A 310 -0.55 -18.34 -27.68
CA LEU A 310 -0.62 -17.36 -26.59
C LEU A 310 0.39 -16.23 -26.77
N SER A 311 0.01 -15.04 -26.34
CA SER A 311 0.89 -13.88 -26.22
C SER A 311 2.10 -14.23 -25.35
N PRO A 312 3.31 -13.75 -25.70
CA PRO A 312 4.51 -13.92 -24.86
C PRO A 312 4.40 -13.26 -23.49
N ILE A 313 3.41 -12.40 -23.27
CA ILE A 313 3.19 -11.67 -22.03
C ILE A 313 1.90 -12.15 -21.38
N ALA A 314 2.00 -12.53 -20.11
CA ALA A 314 0.88 -12.89 -19.24
C ALA A 314 0.92 -12.07 -17.95
N TYR A 315 -0.15 -12.12 -17.18
CA TYR A 315 -0.25 -11.46 -15.88
C TYR A 315 -0.50 -12.49 -14.78
N THR A 316 0.21 -12.37 -13.67
CA THR A 316 -0.07 -13.14 -12.46
C THR A 316 -0.69 -12.25 -11.39
N PHE A 317 -1.58 -12.82 -10.58
CA PHE A 317 -2.25 -12.12 -9.49
C PHE A 317 -1.70 -12.61 -8.16
N TYR A 318 -1.37 -11.66 -7.28
CA TYR A 318 -1.01 -11.98 -5.91
C TYR A 318 -2.20 -11.76 -5.00
N LYS A 319 -2.46 -12.76 -4.16
CA LYS A 319 -3.44 -12.65 -3.09
C LYS A 319 -2.90 -11.69 -2.02
N SER A 320 -3.66 -10.65 -1.73
CA SER A 320 -3.39 -9.71 -0.64
C SER A 320 -3.97 -10.21 0.68
N PHE A 321 -3.47 -9.65 1.79
CA PHE A 321 -4.11 -9.89 3.08
C PHE A 321 -5.47 -9.17 3.17
N SER A 322 -6.40 -9.72 3.96
CA SER A 322 -7.65 -9.01 4.25
C SER A 322 -7.38 -7.66 4.91
N GLN A 323 -8.17 -6.63 4.58
CA GLN A 323 -8.09 -5.27 5.13
C GLN A 323 -8.19 -5.22 6.69
N ARG A 324 -8.76 -6.25 7.31
CA ARG A 324 -8.91 -6.40 8.77
C ARG A 324 -7.58 -6.66 9.51
N THR A 325 -7.60 -6.48 10.82
CA THR A 325 -6.51 -6.89 11.72
C THR A 325 -6.33 -8.40 11.68
N LEU A 326 -5.13 -8.88 11.37
CA LEU A 326 -4.86 -10.32 11.19
C LEU A 326 -4.35 -10.97 12.48
N ARG A 327 -4.87 -12.17 12.79
CA ARG A 327 -4.34 -13.01 13.88
C ARG A 327 -3.24 -13.96 13.34
N PRO A 328 -2.36 -14.52 14.21
CA PRO A 328 -1.31 -15.45 13.77
C PRO A 328 -1.84 -16.65 12.97
N LEU A 329 -2.98 -17.20 13.39
CA LEU A 329 -3.64 -18.32 12.74
C LEU A 329 -4.18 -17.98 11.35
N ASP A 330 -4.57 -16.73 11.12
CA ASP A 330 -5.08 -16.29 9.82
C ASP A 330 -3.94 -16.26 8.79
N VAL A 331 -2.77 -15.78 9.20
CA VAL A 331 -1.56 -15.76 8.35
C VAL A 331 -1.08 -17.17 8.01
N LEU A 332 -1.12 -18.10 8.99
CA LEU A 332 -0.78 -19.50 8.74
C LEU A 332 -1.77 -20.19 7.80
N ARG A 333 -3.08 -20.01 8.04
CA ARG A 333 -4.14 -20.55 7.18
C ARG A 333 -4.01 -20.02 5.76
N PHE A 334 -3.76 -18.72 5.62
CA PHE A 334 -3.54 -18.06 4.34
C PHE A 334 -2.36 -18.68 3.58
N GLY A 335 -1.21 -18.89 4.23
CA GLY A 335 -0.02 -19.43 3.59
C GLY A 335 -0.09 -20.93 3.28
N PHE A 336 -0.89 -21.72 3.99
CA PHE A 336 -1.03 -23.18 3.78
C PHE A 336 -2.24 -23.60 2.95
N HIS A 337 -3.09 -22.66 2.54
CA HIS A 337 -4.41 -22.90 1.94
C HIS A 337 -4.42 -23.84 0.73
N LYS A 338 -3.33 -23.89 -0.05
CA LYS A 338 -3.24 -24.71 -1.27
C LYS A 338 -2.18 -25.81 -1.25
N SER A 339 -1.56 -26.04 -0.10
CA SER A 339 -0.48 -27.02 0.03
C SER A 339 -0.92 -28.31 0.72
N SER A 340 -2.22 -28.62 0.68
CA SER A 340 -2.82 -29.81 1.32
C SER A 340 -2.20 -31.13 0.83
N ARG A 341 -1.85 -31.21 -0.47
CA ARG A 341 -1.15 -32.38 -1.04
C ARG A 341 0.23 -32.57 -0.44
N ASP A 342 1.01 -31.50 -0.30
CA ASP A 342 2.36 -31.56 0.27
C ASP A 342 2.30 -31.85 1.77
N VAL A 343 1.38 -31.21 2.50
CA VAL A 343 1.12 -31.50 3.93
C VAL A 343 0.74 -32.97 4.12
N ARG A 344 -0.19 -33.49 3.32
CA ARG A 344 -0.58 -34.91 3.36
C ARG A 344 0.59 -35.82 3.03
N THR A 345 1.41 -35.47 2.04
CA THR A 345 2.62 -36.23 1.66
C THR A 345 3.61 -36.27 2.83
N VAL A 346 3.89 -35.12 3.45
CA VAL A 346 4.77 -35.03 4.62
C VAL A 346 4.23 -35.89 5.77
N LEU A 347 2.95 -35.80 6.09
CA LEU A 347 2.33 -36.59 7.17
C LEU A 347 2.37 -38.09 6.90
N LEU A 348 1.93 -38.54 5.71
CA LEU A 348 1.91 -39.96 5.35
C LEU A 348 3.31 -40.57 5.28
N VAL A 349 4.25 -39.88 4.61
CA VAL A 349 5.63 -40.35 4.51
C VAL A 349 6.27 -40.43 5.89
N SER A 350 6.01 -39.45 6.75
CA SER A 350 6.52 -39.45 8.13
C SER A 350 5.93 -40.57 8.97
N LEU A 351 4.64 -40.87 8.81
CA LEU A 351 3.98 -42.00 9.48
C LEU A 351 4.60 -43.34 9.02
N ILE A 352 4.86 -43.51 7.73
CA ILE A 352 5.53 -44.71 7.19
C ILE A 352 6.94 -44.84 7.77
N ILE A 353 7.73 -43.76 7.76
CA ILE A 353 9.09 -43.78 8.35
C ILE A 353 9.04 -44.13 9.84
N THR A 354 8.06 -43.59 10.57
CA THR A 354 7.83 -43.87 11.99
C THR A 354 7.55 -45.36 12.23
N LEU A 355 6.64 -45.95 11.44
CA LEU A 355 6.27 -47.37 11.53
C LEU A 355 7.46 -48.28 11.19
N VAL A 356 8.21 -47.97 10.13
CA VAL A 356 9.41 -48.73 9.74
C VAL A 356 10.50 -48.61 10.80
N GLY A 357 10.64 -47.45 11.45
CA GLY A 357 11.59 -47.24 12.55
C GLY A 357 11.37 -48.16 13.75
N LEU A 358 10.12 -48.56 14.02
CA LEU A 358 9.78 -49.52 15.08
C LEU A 358 10.24 -50.95 14.74
N LEU A 359 10.51 -51.25 13.47
CA LEU A 359 11.03 -52.56 13.08
C LEU A 359 12.43 -52.77 13.65
N THR A 360 13.24 -51.72 13.82
CA THR A 360 14.64 -51.89 14.27
C THR A 360 14.74 -52.56 15.65
N PRO A 361 14.03 -52.09 16.71
CA PRO A 361 13.99 -52.82 17.99
C PRO A 361 13.43 -54.24 17.87
N ILE A 362 12.31 -54.42 17.14
CA ILE A 362 11.62 -55.72 17.02
C ILE A 362 12.52 -56.75 16.33
N VAL A 363 13.11 -56.38 15.19
CA VAL A 363 14.03 -57.20 14.41
C VAL A 363 15.27 -57.56 15.25
N THR A 364 15.78 -56.62 16.04
CA THR A 364 16.90 -56.90 16.95
C THR A 364 16.50 -57.94 18.00
N GLY A 365 15.31 -57.81 18.61
CA GLY A 365 14.80 -58.80 19.55
C GLY A 365 14.70 -60.21 18.93
N ILE A 366 14.13 -60.31 17.73
CA ILE A 366 14.00 -61.59 17.00
C ILE A 366 15.37 -62.19 16.66
N ALA A 367 16.33 -61.36 16.19
CA ALA A 367 17.68 -61.81 15.86
C ALA A 367 18.35 -62.50 17.06
N PHE A 368 18.30 -61.86 18.22
CA PHE A 368 18.98 -62.32 19.43
C PHE A 368 18.23 -63.41 20.19
N ASN A 369 16.89 -63.48 20.08
CA ASN A 369 16.12 -64.52 20.75
C ASN A 369 15.97 -65.80 19.91
N GLN A 370 15.92 -65.70 18.58
CA GLN A 370 15.56 -66.84 17.71
C GLN A 370 16.73 -67.26 16.80
N PHE A 371 17.25 -66.35 15.98
CA PHE A 371 18.19 -66.74 14.91
C PHE A 371 19.63 -66.98 15.39
N ILE A 372 20.12 -66.15 16.32
CA ILE A 372 21.48 -66.31 16.87
C ILE A 372 21.57 -67.60 17.70
N PRO A 373 20.64 -67.90 18.64
CA PRO A 373 20.70 -69.16 19.40
C PRO A 373 20.50 -70.41 18.53
N ALA A 374 19.67 -70.31 17.46
CA ALA A 374 19.44 -71.42 16.53
C ALA A 374 20.58 -71.64 15.52
N GLY A 375 21.58 -70.74 15.46
CA GLY A 375 22.65 -70.80 14.46
C GLY A 375 22.17 -70.62 13.01
N ASP A 376 20.98 -70.06 12.79
CA ASP A 376 20.39 -69.87 11.46
C ASP A 376 20.99 -68.63 10.77
N THR A 377 22.21 -68.82 10.27
CA THR A 377 22.97 -67.78 9.54
C THR A 377 22.24 -67.30 8.29
N ARG A 378 21.42 -68.15 7.65
CA ARG A 378 20.68 -67.78 6.43
C ARG A 378 19.60 -66.77 6.75
N SER A 379 18.77 -67.02 7.77
CA SER A 379 17.73 -66.08 8.21
C SER A 379 18.33 -64.79 8.77
N LEU A 380 19.46 -64.88 9.48
CA LEU A 380 20.18 -63.71 10.00
C LEU A 380 20.70 -62.80 8.87
N ILE A 381 21.33 -63.38 7.83
CA ILE A 381 21.79 -62.63 6.66
C ILE A 381 20.61 -62.05 5.88
N ALA A 382 19.55 -62.83 5.66
CA ALA A 382 18.35 -62.34 4.97
C ALA A 382 17.72 -61.13 5.70
N MET A 383 17.69 -61.16 7.03
CA MET A 383 17.19 -60.06 7.84
C MET A 383 18.13 -58.84 7.82
N GLY A 384 19.44 -59.05 7.82
CA GLY A 384 20.43 -57.98 7.62
C GLY A 384 20.27 -57.28 6.27
N VAL A 385 20.12 -58.05 5.19
CA VAL A 385 19.84 -57.51 3.85
C VAL A 385 18.50 -56.76 3.84
N ALA A 386 17.46 -57.30 4.46
CA ALA A 386 16.17 -56.63 4.57
C ALA A 386 16.28 -55.28 5.31
N LEU A 387 17.03 -55.20 6.42
CA LEU A 387 17.28 -53.95 7.14
C LEU A 387 18.01 -52.91 6.28
N VAL A 388 19.00 -53.33 5.48
CA VAL A 388 19.71 -52.43 4.55
C VAL A 388 18.74 -51.91 3.49
N VAL A 389 17.91 -52.77 2.91
CA VAL A 389 16.88 -52.36 1.93
C VAL A 389 15.88 -51.39 2.57
N PHE A 390 15.39 -51.68 3.78
CA PHE A 390 14.51 -50.76 4.51
C PHE A 390 15.18 -49.43 4.82
N ALA A 391 16.46 -49.42 5.19
CA ALA A 391 17.21 -48.19 5.41
C ALA A 391 17.32 -47.34 4.13
N LEU A 392 17.55 -47.97 2.98
CA LEU A 392 17.56 -47.29 1.67
C LEU A 392 16.18 -46.73 1.31
N ILE A 393 15.11 -47.49 1.52
CA ILE A 393 13.72 -47.04 1.32
C ILE A 393 13.42 -45.84 2.24
N CYS A 394 13.74 -45.93 3.53
CA CYS A 394 13.58 -44.84 4.48
C CYS A 394 14.36 -43.60 4.07
N SER A 395 15.60 -43.76 3.58
CA SER A 395 16.41 -42.66 3.06
C SER A 395 15.74 -41.96 1.87
N ALA A 396 15.25 -42.73 0.89
CA ALA A 396 14.51 -42.19 -0.26
C ALA A 396 13.22 -41.47 0.17
N LEU A 397 12.47 -42.03 1.13
CA LEU A 397 11.28 -41.41 1.71
C LEU A 397 11.62 -40.11 2.47
N GLN A 398 12.74 -40.07 3.20
CA GLN A 398 13.21 -38.83 3.84
C GLN A 398 13.55 -37.74 2.83
N ILE A 399 14.18 -38.09 1.71
CA ILE A 399 14.44 -37.15 0.60
C ILE A 399 13.12 -36.64 0.02
N ALA A 400 12.16 -37.54 -0.27
CA ALA A 400 10.85 -37.15 -0.80
C ALA A 400 10.10 -36.21 0.16
N ARG A 401 10.13 -36.51 1.47
CA ARG A 401 9.60 -35.62 2.51
C ARG A 401 10.32 -34.28 2.53
N GLY A 402 11.64 -34.27 2.42
CA GLY A 402 12.46 -33.05 2.38
C GLY A 402 12.07 -32.14 1.21
N ILE A 403 11.91 -32.72 0.01
CA ILE A 403 11.48 -32.00 -1.19
C ILE A 403 10.05 -31.46 -1.02
N ALA A 404 9.12 -32.27 -0.50
CA ALA A 404 7.76 -31.82 -0.19
C ALA A 404 7.77 -30.65 0.82
N MET A 405 8.66 -30.70 1.81
CA MET A 405 8.82 -29.64 2.79
C MET A 405 9.38 -28.36 2.17
N VAL A 406 10.40 -28.44 1.32
CA VAL A 406 10.94 -27.27 0.61
C VAL A 406 9.86 -26.62 -0.26
N ARG A 407 9.09 -27.41 -1.02
CA ARG A 407 7.98 -26.90 -1.85
C ARG A 407 6.91 -26.20 -1.01
N LEU A 408 6.53 -26.81 0.12
CA LEU A 408 5.59 -26.24 1.09
C LEU A 408 6.08 -24.88 1.60
N GLN A 409 7.36 -24.77 1.93
CA GLN A 409 7.98 -23.55 2.43
C GLN A 409 8.06 -22.45 1.36
N SER A 410 8.51 -22.79 0.15
CA SER A 410 8.62 -21.84 -0.96
C SER A 410 7.27 -21.26 -1.36
N ARG A 411 6.21 -22.08 -1.40
CA ARG A 411 4.85 -21.60 -1.71
C ARG A 411 4.31 -20.67 -0.62
N PHE A 412 4.56 -20.99 0.65
CA PHE A 412 4.20 -20.12 1.76
C PHE A 412 4.92 -18.79 1.63
N ASP A 413 6.25 -18.80 1.47
CA ASP A 413 7.06 -17.58 1.39
C ASP A 413 6.61 -16.72 0.19
N ALA A 414 6.41 -17.30 -0.99
CA ALA A 414 5.94 -16.57 -2.17
C ALA A 414 4.56 -15.91 -1.98
N THR A 415 3.63 -16.58 -1.28
CA THR A 415 2.27 -16.08 -1.08
C THR A 415 2.22 -15.04 0.04
N VAL A 416 2.83 -15.35 1.18
CA VAL A 416 2.76 -14.54 2.40
C VAL A 416 3.67 -13.32 2.33
N GLN A 417 4.88 -13.44 1.76
CA GLN A 417 5.75 -12.27 1.58
C GLN A 417 5.14 -11.27 0.60
N ALA A 418 4.58 -11.73 -0.51
CA ALA A 418 3.91 -10.84 -1.47
C ALA A 418 2.74 -10.10 -0.80
N ALA A 419 1.90 -10.81 -0.04
CA ALA A 419 0.79 -10.22 0.71
C ALA A 419 1.27 -9.22 1.78
N LEU A 420 2.39 -9.50 2.46
CA LEU A 420 2.96 -8.61 3.46
C LEU A 420 3.53 -7.34 2.83
N TRP A 421 4.22 -7.46 1.70
CA TRP A 421 4.73 -6.31 0.95
C TRP A 421 3.58 -5.44 0.45
N ASP A 422 2.54 -6.05 -0.10
CA ASP A 422 1.35 -5.33 -0.53
C ASP A 422 0.70 -4.57 0.63
N ARG A 423 0.49 -5.25 1.78
CA ARG A 423 -0.01 -4.60 3.01
C ARG A 423 0.87 -3.44 3.45
N LEU A 424 2.19 -3.64 3.48
CA LEU A 424 3.15 -2.64 3.93
C LEU A 424 3.09 -1.38 3.07
N LEU A 425 2.99 -1.53 1.74
CA LEU A 425 2.90 -0.42 0.80
C LEU A 425 1.58 0.35 0.87
N GLN A 426 0.53 -0.27 1.40
CA GLN A 426 -0.78 0.35 1.60
C GLN A 426 -0.92 1.03 2.97
N LEU A 427 0.10 0.98 3.85
CA LEU A 427 0.00 1.58 5.18
C LEU A 427 0.07 3.12 5.13
N PRO A 428 -0.61 3.84 6.04
CA PRO A 428 -0.57 5.30 6.10
C PRO A 428 0.83 5.86 6.31
N ALA A 429 1.11 7.05 5.78
CA ALA A 429 2.39 7.75 5.95
C ALA A 429 2.82 7.90 7.43
N ASP A 430 1.87 8.05 8.34
CA ASP A 430 2.07 8.14 9.79
C ASP A 430 2.76 6.91 10.37
N PHE A 431 2.48 5.73 9.82
CA PHE A 431 3.10 4.48 10.25
C PHE A 431 4.61 4.50 9.98
N PHE A 432 5.03 4.91 8.79
CA PHE A 432 6.45 4.96 8.42
C PHE A 432 7.25 5.95 9.25
N ARG A 433 6.62 7.01 9.76
CA ARG A 433 7.29 7.98 10.65
C ARG A 433 7.63 7.40 12.03
N ARG A 434 7.00 6.29 12.44
CA ARG A 434 7.22 5.64 13.74
C ARG A 434 8.38 4.64 13.75
N PHE A 435 8.87 4.22 12.59
CA PHE A 435 9.86 3.16 12.48
C PHE A 435 11.04 3.56 11.57
N ALA A 436 12.25 3.18 11.95
CA ALA A 436 13.41 3.33 11.06
C ALA A 436 13.32 2.31 9.91
N ALA A 437 13.84 2.67 8.73
CA ALA A 437 13.81 1.80 7.55
C ALA A 437 14.44 0.41 7.80
N GLY A 438 15.55 0.35 8.56
CA GLY A 438 16.19 -0.91 8.94
C GLY A 438 15.36 -1.77 9.90
N ASP A 439 14.66 -1.16 10.86
CA ASP A 439 13.74 -1.87 11.76
C ASP A 439 12.55 -2.43 10.97
N LEU A 440 11.99 -1.62 10.06
CA LEU A 440 10.86 -2.05 9.24
C LEU A 440 11.22 -3.19 8.28
N GLY A 441 12.41 -3.13 7.66
CA GLY A 441 12.94 -4.23 6.85
C GLY A 441 13.13 -5.52 7.66
N ALA A 442 13.68 -5.43 8.88
CA ALA A 442 13.83 -6.60 9.75
C ALA A 442 12.47 -7.21 10.15
N ARG A 443 11.46 -6.37 10.46
CA ARG A 443 10.10 -6.81 10.76
C ARG A 443 9.43 -7.49 9.56
N ALA A 444 9.58 -6.93 8.36
CA ALA A 444 9.06 -7.53 7.14
C ALA A 444 9.66 -8.93 6.88
N MET A 445 10.97 -9.09 7.08
CA MET A 445 11.65 -10.40 6.95
C MET A 445 11.31 -11.39 8.07
N GLY A 446 10.85 -10.89 9.22
CA GLY A 446 10.45 -11.70 10.37
C GLY A 446 9.38 -12.74 10.03
N ILE A 447 8.53 -12.51 9.01
CA ILE A 447 7.48 -13.45 8.63
C ILE A 447 8.02 -14.79 8.13
N SER A 448 9.12 -14.75 7.37
CA SER A 448 9.76 -15.97 6.87
C SER A 448 10.49 -16.70 7.99
N GLU A 449 11.03 -15.99 8.97
CA GLU A 449 11.62 -16.61 10.17
C GLU A 449 10.54 -17.26 11.04
N LEU A 450 9.39 -16.59 11.22
CA LEU A 450 8.23 -17.14 11.90
C LEU A 450 7.72 -18.41 11.21
N ARG A 451 7.62 -18.39 9.88
CA ARG A 451 7.28 -19.60 9.11
C ARG A 451 8.35 -20.67 9.28
N ARG A 452 9.64 -20.35 9.15
CA ARG A 452 10.74 -21.34 9.23
C ARG A 452 10.73 -22.09 10.55
N THR A 453 10.54 -21.36 11.64
CA THR A 453 10.41 -21.92 12.99
C THR A 453 9.14 -22.79 13.13
N LEU A 454 7.98 -22.29 12.67
CA LEU A 454 6.70 -23.01 12.80
C LEU A 454 6.54 -24.21 11.86
N SER A 455 7.08 -24.17 10.63
CA SER A 455 6.89 -25.22 9.64
C SER A 455 7.93 -26.35 9.81
N GLY A 456 9.23 -26.04 9.71
CA GLY A 456 10.31 -27.03 9.64
C GLY A 456 10.46 -27.86 10.92
N HIS A 457 10.72 -27.16 12.01
CA HIS A 457 11.04 -27.80 13.29
C HIS A 457 9.79 -28.34 13.98
N THR A 458 8.68 -27.61 13.99
CA THR A 458 7.45 -28.05 14.68
C THR A 458 6.87 -29.32 14.06
N VAL A 459 6.76 -29.40 12.73
CA VAL A 459 6.22 -30.59 12.05
C VAL A 459 7.09 -31.80 12.35
N SER A 460 8.41 -31.65 12.23
CA SER A 460 9.36 -32.72 12.55
C SER A 460 9.24 -33.18 14.01
N THR A 461 9.01 -32.24 14.92
CA THR A 461 8.90 -32.55 16.34
C THR A 461 7.57 -33.22 16.71
N LEU A 462 6.45 -32.84 16.07
CA LEU A 462 5.17 -33.53 16.22
C LEU A 462 5.26 -34.99 15.77
N ILE A 463 5.93 -35.23 14.64
CA ILE A 463 6.20 -36.58 14.14
C ILE A 463 7.08 -37.36 15.12
N ASN A 464 8.16 -36.75 15.62
CA ASN A 464 9.01 -37.38 16.61
C ASN A 464 8.23 -37.66 17.90
N GLY A 465 7.30 -36.79 18.29
CA GLY A 465 6.35 -37.06 19.37
C GLY A 465 5.51 -38.32 19.13
N MET A 466 4.96 -38.50 17.92
CA MET A 466 4.26 -39.73 17.55
C MET A 466 5.18 -40.96 17.62
N PHE A 467 6.43 -40.85 17.14
CA PHE A 467 7.43 -41.90 17.22
C PHE A 467 7.81 -42.24 18.66
N SER A 468 7.88 -41.24 19.53
CA SER A 468 8.10 -41.40 20.97
C SER A 468 6.96 -42.19 21.61
N VAL A 469 5.71 -41.83 21.33
CA VAL A 469 4.54 -42.57 21.84
C VAL A 469 4.54 -44.02 21.36
N ALA A 470 4.84 -44.26 20.08
CA ALA A 470 4.88 -45.62 19.54
C ALA A 470 5.99 -46.48 20.19
N ASN A 471 7.18 -45.92 20.41
CA ASN A 471 8.25 -46.60 21.15
C ASN A 471 7.90 -46.80 22.63
N LEU A 472 7.22 -45.85 23.26
CA LEU A 472 6.75 -46.01 24.63
C LEU A 472 5.78 -47.18 24.77
N LEU A 473 4.82 -47.32 23.85
CA LEU A 473 3.93 -48.48 23.80
C LEU A 473 4.72 -49.78 23.65
N LEU A 474 5.75 -49.78 22.80
CA LEU A 474 6.64 -50.92 22.63
C LEU A 474 7.40 -51.28 23.93
N LEU A 475 7.84 -50.29 24.72
CA LEU A 475 8.46 -50.53 26.03
C LEU A 475 7.50 -51.23 27.00
N PHE A 476 6.23 -50.85 27.02
CA PHE A 476 5.21 -51.51 27.85
C PHE A 476 4.95 -52.95 27.43
N VAL A 477 5.06 -53.27 26.14
CA VAL A 477 4.92 -54.64 25.62
C VAL A 477 6.09 -55.52 26.11
N TYR A 478 7.32 -55.01 26.13
CA TYR A 478 8.49 -55.77 26.59
C TYR A 478 8.55 -55.92 28.11
N SER A 479 8.40 -54.81 28.86
CA SER A 479 8.46 -54.85 30.33
C SER A 479 7.75 -53.64 30.95
N PRO A 480 6.56 -53.83 31.55
CA PRO A 480 5.84 -52.73 32.21
C PRO A 480 6.63 -52.08 33.36
N THR A 481 7.43 -52.85 34.09
CA THR A 481 8.23 -52.33 35.22
C THR A 481 9.35 -51.41 34.75
N LEU A 482 10.09 -51.80 33.71
CA LEU A 482 11.15 -50.95 33.17
C LEU A 482 10.56 -49.76 32.38
N ALA A 483 9.40 -49.95 31.75
CA ALA A 483 8.68 -48.86 31.08
C ALA A 483 8.27 -47.75 32.07
N LEU A 484 7.82 -48.10 33.28
CA LEU A 484 7.53 -47.10 34.32
C LEU A 484 8.78 -46.31 34.75
N VAL A 485 9.93 -46.97 34.87
CA VAL A 485 11.21 -46.31 35.14
C VAL A 485 11.59 -45.37 33.99
N ALA A 486 11.41 -45.82 32.75
CA ALA A 486 11.63 -45.00 31.57
C ALA A 486 10.73 -43.75 31.55
N VAL A 487 9.45 -43.89 31.92
CA VAL A 487 8.52 -42.76 32.07
C VAL A 487 8.99 -41.79 33.15
N ALA A 488 9.40 -42.29 34.32
CA ALA A 488 9.91 -41.44 35.40
C ALA A 488 11.16 -40.64 34.96
N LEU A 489 12.10 -41.30 34.26
CA LEU A 489 13.28 -40.65 33.68
C LEU A 489 12.89 -39.63 32.60
N ALA A 490 11.89 -39.93 31.77
CA ALA A 490 11.41 -39.02 30.74
C ALA A 490 10.71 -37.78 31.33
N VAL A 491 9.94 -37.94 32.40
CA VAL A 491 9.32 -36.82 33.14
C VAL A 491 10.40 -35.95 33.78
N PHE A 492 11.42 -36.56 34.40
CA PHE A 492 12.57 -35.83 34.93
C PHE A 492 13.30 -35.04 33.82
N ALA A 493 13.58 -35.69 32.69
CA ALA A 493 14.19 -35.04 31.52
C ALA A 493 13.36 -33.84 31.05
N PHE A 494 12.04 -34.02 30.93
CA PHE A 494 11.13 -32.98 30.51
C PHE A 494 11.14 -31.77 31.46
N CYS A 495 11.14 -32.00 32.78
CA CYS A 495 11.20 -30.92 33.76
C CYS A 495 12.51 -30.11 33.67
N VAL A 496 13.64 -30.80 33.51
CA VAL A 496 14.95 -30.16 33.32
C VAL A 496 14.99 -29.38 32.01
N THR A 497 14.60 -30.02 30.90
CA THR A 497 14.53 -29.38 29.58
C THR A 497 13.64 -28.14 29.63
N LEU A 498 12.42 -28.25 30.16
CA LEU A 498 11.48 -27.12 30.28
C LEU A 498 12.05 -25.96 31.09
N SER A 499 12.67 -26.24 32.22
CA SER A 499 13.26 -25.22 33.10
C SER A 499 14.39 -24.46 32.41
N VAL A 500 15.31 -25.19 31.75
CA VAL A 500 16.43 -24.59 31.00
C VAL A 500 15.93 -23.87 29.75
N SER A 501 14.89 -24.40 29.08
CA SER A 501 14.25 -23.80 27.92
C SER A 501 13.65 -22.43 28.23
N VAL A 502 12.93 -22.28 29.36
CA VAL A 502 12.38 -20.98 29.78
C VAL A 502 13.48 -19.94 30.04
N LEU A 503 14.57 -20.33 30.68
CA LEU A 503 15.73 -19.45 30.90
C LEU A 503 16.40 -19.05 29.58
N THR A 504 16.50 -20.01 28.65
CA THR A 504 17.08 -19.79 27.32
C THR A 504 16.24 -18.78 26.53
N VAL A 505 14.92 -18.93 26.51
CA VAL A 505 14.01 -18.00 25.81
C VAL A 505 14.12 -16.58 26.36
N ARG A 506 14.15 -16.41 27.69
CA ARG A 506 14.32 -15.07 28.30
C ARG A 506 15.62 -14.41 27.85
N SER A 507 16.71 -15.18 27.82
CA SER A 507 18.03 -14.71 27.37
C SER A 507 18.03 -14.37 25.87
N GLN A 508 17.40 -15.20 25.04
CA GLN A 508 17.26 -14.99 23.60
C GLN A 508 16.46 -13.73 23.27
N ARG A 509 15.36 -13.47 23.97
CA ARG A 509 14.57 -12.23 23.79
C ARG A 509 15.41 -10.98 24.06
N ALA A 510 16.21 -10.99 25.13
CA ALA A 510 17.12 -9.88 25.44
C ALA A 510 18.20 -9.71 24.35
N LEU A 511 18.76 -10.81 23.86
CA LEU A 511 19.74 -10.81 22.77
C LEU A 511 19.15 -10.23 21.48
N GLN A 512 17.94 -10.63 21.08
CA GLN A 512 17.28 -10.14 19.87
C GLN A 512 17.02 -8.63 19.93
N ARG A 513 16.56 -8.11 21.09
CA ARG A 513 16.36 -6.66 21.28
C ARG A 513 17.65 -5.86 21.12
N MET A 514 18.76 -6.37 21.68
CA MET A 514 20.08 -5.75 21.51
C MET A 514 20.58 -5.82 20.07
N ASN A 515 20.29 -6.92 19.36
CA ASN A 515 20.66 -7.07 17.95
C ASN A 515 19.94 -6.05 17.04
N VAL A 516 18.64 -5.82 17.30
CA VAL A 516 17.86 -4.79 16.59
C VAL A 516 18.40 -3.39 16.88
N LYS A 517 18.69 -3.09 18.16
CA LYS A 517 19.30 -1.81 18.56
C LYS A 517 20.64 -1.58 17.85
N LEU A 518 21.56 -2.55 17.88
CA LEU A 518 22.87 -2.45 17.26
C LEU A 518 22.77 -2.26 15.73
N SER A 519 21.86 -2.99 15.08
CA SER A 519 21.62 -2.82 13.63
C SER A 519 21.12 -1.41 13.30
N GLY A 520 20.28 -0.83 14.15
CA GLY A 520 19.86 0.57 14.06
C GLY A 520 21.01 1.55 14.23
N THR A 521 21.86 1.36 15.25
CA THR A 521 23.07 2.16 15.47
C THR A 521 24.01 2.11 14.26
N ILE A 522 24.23 0.92 13.68
CA ILE A 522 25.06 0.75 12.47
C ILE A 522 24.48 1.55 11.31
N LEU A 523 23.17 1.46 11.06
CA LEU A 523 22.53 2.19 9.97
C LEU A 523 22.66 3.72 10.16
N GLN A 524 22.52 4.21 11.39
CA GLN A 524 22.68 5.62 11.73
C GLN A 524 24.13 6.10 11.52
N ILE A 525 25.12 5.30 11.90
CA ILE A 525 26.54 5.61 11.67
C ILE A 525 26.84 5.66 10.17
N LEU A 526 26.35 4.69 9.39
CA LEU A 526 26.56 4.62 7.94
C LEU A 526 25.90 5.78 7.20
N THR A 527 24.65 6.10 7.53
CA THR A 527 23.93 7.25 6.94
C THR A 527 24.53 8.60 7.37
N GLY A 528 25.12 8.66 8.57
CA GLY A 528 25.79 9.84 9.11
C GLY A 528 27.29 9.95 8.83
N VAL A 529 27.89 9.02 8.06
CA VAL A 529 29.36 8.88 7.97
C VAL A 529 30.07 10.16 7.55
N THR A 530 29.49 10.93 6.63
CA THR A 530 30.04 12.21 6.18
C THR A 530 30.13 13.22 7.32
N LYS A 531 29.13 13.25 8.23
CA LYS A 531 29.11 14.15 9.39
C LYS A 531 30.21 13.78 10.38
N PHE A 532 30.41 12.49 10.64
CA PHE A 532 31.50 12.02 11.49
C PHE A 532 32.87 12.33 10.91
N ARG A 533 33.05 12.20 9.59
CA ARG A 533 34.30 12.54 8.90
C ARG A 533 34.63 14.02 8.95
N VAL A 534 33.64 14.89 8.69
CA VAL A 534 33.83 16.35 8.76
C VAL A 534 34.16 16.80 10.18
N ALA A 535 33.60 16.13 11.19
CA ALA A 535 33.83 16.45 12.60
C ALA A 535 35.07 15.75 13.21
N GLY A 536 35.77 14.87 12.47
CA GLY A 536 36.86 14.04 13.02
C GLY A 536 36.44 13.12 14.18
N ALA A 537 35.16 12.71 14.20
CA ALA A 537 34.52 12.02 15.31
C ALA A 537 34.32 10.51 15.07
N GLU A 538 35.09 9.90 14.16
CA GLU A 538 34.98 8.48 13.82
C GLU A 538 35.28 7.58 15.03
N HIS A 539 36.27 7.96 15.86
CA HIS A 539 36.60 7.23 17.08
C HIS A 539 35.46 7.22 18.10
N PHE A 540 34.67 8.30 18.16
CA PHE A 540 33.49 8.37 19.03
C PHE A 540 32.37 7.46 18.51
N ALA A 541 32.12 7.46 17.19
CA ALA A 541 31.16 6.55 16.57
C ALA A 541 31.56 5.07 16.77
N PHE A 542 32.85 4.76 16.65
CA PHE A 542 33.38 3.44 16.94
C PHE A 542 33.22 3.06 18.42
N GLY A 543 33.46 3.99 19.35
CA GLY A 543 33.25 3.77 20.79
C GLY A 543 31.79 3.45 21.14
N LEU A 544 30.82 4.17 20.55
CA LEU A 544 29.40 3.89 20.71
C LEU A 544 29.03 2.49 20.21
N TRP A 545 29.48 2.13 19.01
CA TRP A 545 29.28 0.80 18.46
C TRP A 545 29.94 -0.29 19.33
N ALA A 546 31.17 -0.06 19.80
CA ALA A 546 31.91 -1.02 20.60
C ALA A 546 31.23 -1.29 21.95
N ALA A 547 30.62 -0.27 22.58
CA ALA A 547 29.84 -0.43 23.81
C ALA A 547 28.59 -1.29 23.58
N ASP A 548 27.78 -0.96 22.57
CA ASP A 548 26.57 -1.73 22.21
C ASP A 548 26.93 -3.17 21.81
N PHE A 549 28.01 -3.36 21.05
CA PHE A 549 28.51 -4.67 20.65
C PHE A 549 29.04 -5.48 21.84
N GLY A 550 29.70 -4.83 22.79
CA GLY A 550 30.14 -5.44 24.05
C GLY A 550 28.97 -5.99 24.86
N GLU A 551 27.91 -5.21 25.05
CA GLU A 551 26.69 -5.68 25.72
C GLU A 551 26.05 -6.84 24.95
N LEU A 552 25.92 -6.72 23.62
CA LEU A 552 25.40 -7.79 22.77
C LEU A 552 26.18 -9.10 22.97
N LYS A 553 27.52 -9.04 23.00
CA LYS A 553 28.37 -10.20 23.21
C LYS A 553 28.19 -10.81 24.60
N GLN A 554 28.05 -10.01 25.65
CA GLN A 554 27.76 -10.53 26.99
C GLN A 554 26.40 -11.25 27.04
N ARG A 555 25.36 -10.69 26.41
CA ARG A 555 24.04 -11.35 26.30
C ARG A 555 24.13 -12.62 25.46
N TYR A 556 24.93 -12.60 24.39
CA TYR A 556 25.18 -13.76 23.53
C TYR A 556 25.81 -14.89 24.33
N TYR A 557 26.87 -14.62 25.10
CA TYR A 557 27.52 -15.65 25.93
C TYR A 557 26.56 -16.23 26.98
N LYS A 558 25.76 -15.40 27.66
CA LYS A 558 24.74 -15.89 28.61
C LYS A 558 23.71 -16.80 27.94
N SER A 559 23.18 -16.39 26.78
CA SER A 559 22.24 -17.20 26.01
C SER A 559 22.89 -18.49 25.49
N ARG A 560 24.14 -18.42 25.01
CA ARG A 560 24.84 -19.56 24.45
C ARG A 560 25.23 -20.56 25.54
N HIS A 561 25.59 -20.09 26.72
CA HIS A 561 25.85 -20.95 27.87
C HIS A 561 24.61 -21.75 28.25
N ALA A 562 23.44 -21.11 28.37
CA ALA A 562 22.18 -21.80 28.64
C ALA A 562 21.84 -22.84 27.55
N SER A 563 22.03 -22.49 26.27
CA SER A 563 21.85 -23.44 25.17
C SER A 563 22.86 -24.60 25.20
N ASN A 564 24.12 -24.35 25.56
CA ASN A 564 25.15 -25.39 25.66
C ASN A 564 24.83 -26.37 26.79
N VAL A 565 24.36 -25.88 27.95
CA VAL A 565 23.89 -26.75 29.05
C VAL A 565 22.78 -27.68 28.56
N LEU A 566 21.81 -27.17 27.80
CA LEU A 566 20.75 -27.98 27.23
C LEU A 566 21.28 -29.01 26.21
N THR A 567 22.22 -28.62 25.35
CA THR A 567 22.85 -29.53 24.38
C THR A 567 23.61 -30.67 25.06
N VAL A 568 24.41 -30.36 26.10
CA VAL A 568 25.15 -31.36 26.87
C VAL A 568 24.18 -32.28 27.60
N PHE A 569 23.13 -31.75 28.22
CA PHE A 569 22.09 -32.56 28.85
C PHE A 569 21.40 -33.47 27.84
N ASN A 570 20.99 -32.96 26.68
CA ASN A 570 20.34 -33.74 25.62
C ASN A 570 21.24 -34.85 25.04
N GLY A 571 22.56 -34.64 25.00
CA GLY A 571 23.52 -35.65 24.54
C GLY A 571 23.86 -36.72 25.58
N ALA A 572 24.08 -36.31 26.84
CA ALA A 572 24.55 -37.21 27.89
C ALA A 572 23.42 -37.95 28.61
N PHE A 573 22.27 -37.30 28.80
CA PHE A 573 21.18 -37.84 29.62
C PHE A 573 20.60 -39.15 29.07
N PRO A 574 20.36 -39.35 27.75
CA PRO A 574 19.88 -40.64 27.25
C PRO A 574 20.79 -41.82 27.60
N LEU A 575 22.11 -41.60 27.58
CA LEU A 575 23.11 -42.62 27.88
C LEU A 575 23.15 -42.93 29.39
N ILE A 576 23.09 -41.90 30.24
CA ILE A 576 22.99 -42.05 31.70
C ILE A 576 21.67 -42.73 32.07
N ALA A 577 20.58 -42.38 31.41
CA ALA A 577 19.26 -42.96 31.63
C ALA A 577 19.23 -44.44 31.22
N ALA A 578 19.89 -44.80 30.12
CA ALA A 578 20.03 -46.19 29.68
C ALA A 578 20.84 -47.02 30.71
N LEU A 579 21.94 -46.46 31.24
CA LEU A 579 22.68 -47.06 32.35
C LEU A 579 21.82 -47.23 33.60
N GLY A 580 20.97 -46.25 33.92
CA GLY A 580 20.03 -46.32 35.04
C GLY A 580 18.99 -47.45 34.88
N VAL A 581 18.44 -47.61 33.68
CA VAL A 581 17.55 -48.75 33.35
C VAL A 581 18.27 -50.08 33.51
N PHE A 582 19.51 -50.20 33.02
CA PHE A 582 20.32 -51.41 33.19
C PHE A 582 20.63 -51.71 34.66
N GLY A 583 21.01 -50.70 35.44
CA GLY A 583 21.25 -50.84 36.88
C GLY A 583 20.00 -51.28 37.64
N MET A 584 18.83 -50.73 37.28
CA MET A 584 17.57 -51.14 37.88
C MET A 584 17.21 -52.60 37.55
N LEU A 585 17.47 -53.05 36.31
CA LEU A 585 17.30 -54.44 35.93
C LEU A 585 18.21 -55.36 36.75
N ALA A 586 19.48 -54.97 36.97
CA ALA A 586 20.44 -55.73 37.76
C ALA A 586 20.02 -55.85 39.24
N VAL A 587 19.48 -54.79 39.84
CA VAL A 587 19.05 -54.76 41.25
C VAL A 587 17.71 -55.45 41.47
N SER A 588 16.80 -55.38 40.50
CA SER A 588 15.42 -55.88 40.67
C SER A 588 15.32 -57.40 40.80
N GLY A 589 16.36 -58.16 40.41
CA GLY A 589 16.46 -59.61 40.60
C GLY A 589 15.33 -60.45 39.96
N ARG A 590 14.39 -59.82 39.25
CA ARG A 590 13.24 -60.46 38.60
C ARG A 590 13.68 -61.10 37.29
N ALA A 591 13.15 -62.30 37.07
CA ALA A 591 13.42 -63.24 36.00
C ALA A 591 13.93 -62.59 34.71
N ALA A 592 15.09 -63.09 34.27
CA ALA A 592 15.82 -62.75 33.07
C ALA A 592 14.91 -62.36 31.90
N LEU A 593 14.84 -61.05 31.61
CA LEU A 593 14.51 -60.64 30.25
C LEU A 593 15.53 -61.34 29.33
N PRO A 594 15.06 -62.07 28.31
CA PRO A 594 15.95 -62.61 27.29
C PRO A 594 16.88 -61.51 26.78
N VAL A 595 18.13 -61.86 26.48
CA VAL A 595 19.13 -60.88 26.03
C VAL A 595 18.61 -60.08 24.83
N GLY A 596 17.87 -60.72 23.92
CA GLY A 596 17.25 -60.04 22.79
C GLY A 596 16.14 -59.07 23.18
N ASP A 597 15.29 -59.41 24.14
CA ASP A 597 14.24 -58.51 24.62
C ASP A 597 14.82 -57.30 25.35
N PHE A 598 15.89 -57.48 26.12
CA PHE A 598 16.60 -56.36 26.74
C PHE A 598 17.27 -55.45 25.69
N LEU A 599 17.93 -56.02 24.68
CA LEU A 599 18.55 -55.24 23.60
C LEU A 599 17.48 -54.46 22.79
N ALA A 600 16.36 -55.11 22.48
CA ALA A 600 15.21 -54.46 21.85
C ALA A 600 14.64 -53.34 22.72
N PHE A 601 14.45 -53.60 24.02
CA PHE A 601 14.02 -52.60 24.99
C PHE A 601 14.96 -51.40 25.03
N ASN A 602 16.28 -51.62 25.11
CA ASN A 602 17.27 -50.55 25.18
C ASN A 602 17.30 -49.68 23.91
N LEU A 603 17.14 -50.30 22.73
CA LEU A 603 17.02 -49.56 21.46
C LEU A 603 15.74 -48.72 21.41
N ALA A 604 14.60 -49.33 21.73
CA ALA A 604 13.31 -48.64 21.80
C ALA A 604 13.34 -47.50 22.84
N PHE A 605 14.01 -47.71 23.97
CA PHE A 605 14.18 -46.72 25.04
C PHE A 605 15.01 -45.53 24.59
N THR A 606 16.15 -45.77 23.92
CA THR A 606 17.01 -44.71 23.41
C THR A 606 16.29 -43.90 22.33
N GLN A 607 15.54 -44.56 21.45
CA GLN A 607 14.70 -43.92 20.43
C GLN A 607 13.57 -43.09 21.06
N PHE A 608 12.87 -43.65 22.06
CA PHE A 608 11.85 -42.96 22.85
C PHE A 608 12.41 -41.69 23.50
N MET A 609 13.54 -41.80 24.22
CA MET A 609 14.17 -40.67 24.90
C MET A 609 14.62 -39.58 23.92
N SER A 610 15.31 -39.95 22.83
CA SER A 610 15.75 -39.00 21.81
C SER A 610 14.57 -38.23 21.21
N ALA A 611 13.48 -38.92 20.90
CA ALA A 611 12.28 -38.31 20.35
C ALA A 611 11.53 -37.44 21.39
N TRP A 612 11.46 -37.89 22.64
CA TRP A 612 10.85 -37.15 23.75
C TRP A 612 11.59 -35.85 24.07
N MET A 613 12.93 -35.88 24.08
CA MET A 613 13.74 -34.68 24.31
C MET A 613 13.54 -33.62 23.22
N GLN A 614 13.28 -34.05 21.98
CA GLN A 614 12.92 -33.13 20.90
C GLN A 614 11.57 -32.46 21.16
N VAL A 615 10.57 -33.17 21.70
CA VAL A 615 9.28 -32.58 22.08
C VAL A 615 9.46 -31.46 23.12
N GLY A 616 10.35 -31.65 24.10
CA GLY A 616 10.68 -30.59 25.07
C GLY A 616 11.19 -29.29 24.42
N SER A 617 11.85 -29.38 23.27
CA SER A 617 12.33 -28.20 22.52
C SER A 617 11.22 -27.38 21.85
N VAL A 618 10.01 -27.93 21.67
CA VAL A 618 8.86 -27.22 21.07
C VAL A 618 8.52 -25.98 21.87
N VAL A 619 8.66 -26.01 23.20
CA VAL A 619 8.36 -24.86 24.05
C VAL A 619 9.26 -23.67 23.70
N VAL A 620 10.55 -23.92 23.42
CA VAL A 620 11.50 -22.87 22.98
C VAL A 620 11.09 -22.30 21.62
N ILE A 621 10.73 -23.19 20.69
CA ILE A 621 10.32 -22.83 19.34
C ILE A 621 9.03 -22.00 19.39
N ALA A 622 8.03 -22.43 20.14
CA ALA A 622 6.74 -21.75 20.30
C ALA A 622 6.92 -20.36 20.93
N LEU A 623 7.69 -20.26 22.01
CA LEU A 623 7.92 -18.98 22.68
C LEU A 623 8.77 -18.00 21.84
N SER A 624 9.67 -18.53 21.02
CA SER A 624 10.43 -17.75 20.02
C SER A 624 9.53 -17.26 18.90
N ALA A 625 8.66 -18.14 18.38
CA ALA A 625 7.67 -17.81 17.36
C ALA A 625 6.73 -16.69 17.83
N VAL A 626 6.24 -16.74 19.08
CA VAL A 626 5.45 -15.64 19.66
C VAL A 626 6.22 -14.32 19.64
N SER A 627 7.49 -14.31 20.05
CA SER A 627 8.30 -13.10 20.05
C SER A 627 8.59 -12.56 18.65
N THR A 628 8.75 -13.41 17.65
CA THR A 628 8.87 -13.00 16.25
C THR A 628 7.55 -12.44 15.72
N PHE A 629 6.42 -13.05 16.10
CA PHE A 629 5.10 -12.55 15.74
C PHE A 629 4.83 -11.15 16.33
N GLU A 630 5.13 -10.92 17.60
CA GLU A 630 5.02 -9.61 18.27
C GLU A 630 5.78 -8.49 17.53
N GLN A 631 6.87 -8.83 16.81
CA GLN A 631 7.64 -7.87 16.01
C GLN A 631 6.94 -7.49 14.70
N ILE A 632 6.24 -8.44 14.07
CA ILE A 632 5.51 -8.25 12.80
C ILE A 632 4.12 -7.64 13.05
N GLN A 633 3.56 -7.87 14.25
CA GLN A 633 2.23 -7.46 14.68
C GLN A 633 1.87 -6.01 14.31
N PRO A 634 2.72 -4.98 14.49
CA PRO A 634 2.37 -3.62 14.10
C PRO A 634 2.03 -3.44 12.61
N ILE A 635 2.68 -4.20 11.71
CA ILE A 635 2.41 -4.16 10.25
C ILE A 635 1.06 -4.83 9.96
N LEU A 636 0.74 -5.91 10.67
CA LEU A 636 -0.49 -6.70 10.47
C LEU A 636 -1.74 -6.06 11.11
N GLU A 637 -1.57 -5.27 12.17
CA GLU A 637 -2.66 -4.60 12.89
C GLU A 637 -3.01 -3.22 12.35
N THR A 638 -2.04 -2.51 11.75
CA THR A 638 -2.32 -1.18 11.19
C THR A 638 -3.26 -1.33 10.00
N GLN A 639 -4.34 -0.54 9.99
CA GLN A 639 -5.30 -0.53 8.88
C GLN A 639 -4.70 0.20 7.67
N PRO A 640 -4.91 -0.30 6.43
CA PRO A 640 -4.46 0.37 5.22
C PRO A 640 -5.07 1.77 5.04
N GLU A 641 -4.39 2.62 4.28
CA GLU A 641 -4.86 3.97 3.97
C GLU A 641 -6.11 3.95 3.07
N VAL A 642 -6.26 2.93 2.22
CA VAL A 642 -7.44 2.73 1.37
C VAL A 642 -8.20 1.50 1.88
N ASP A 643 -9.20 1.76 2.72
CA ASP A 643 -10.14 0.73 3.20
C ASP A 643 -11.38 0.63 2.28
N GLU A 644 -12.10 -0.49 2.35
CA GLU A 644 -13.32 -0.79 1.57
C GLU A 644 -14.43 0.27 1.77
N THR A 645 -14.33 1.06 2.83
CA THR A 645 -15.26 2.15 3.18
C THR A 645 -15.05 3.43 2.37
N LYS A 646 -13.92 3.59 1.67
CA LYS A 646 -13.62 4.80 0.89
C LYS A 646 -14.26 4.72 -0.51
N VAL A 647 -15.09 5.70 -0.82
CA VAL A 647 -15.83 5.79 -2.09
C VAL A 647 -14.92 6.33 -3.20
N ASP A 648 -15.00 5.73 -4.40
CA ASP A 648 -14.36 6.28 -5.60
C ASP A 648 -14.94 7.67 -5.91
N PRO A 649 -14.12 8.74 -5.94
CA PRO A 649 -14.59 10.11 -6.11
C PRO A 649 -15.15 10.41 -7.52
N GLY A 650 -15.07 9.48 -8.47
CA GLY A 650 -15.54 9.74 -9.83
C GLY A 650 -14.62 10.69 -10.60
N ASP A 651 -15.10 11.26 -11.71
CA ASP A 651 -14.30 12.14 -12.57
C ASP A 651 -14.03 13.46 -11.88
N LEU A 652 -12.75 13.74 -11.62
CA LEU A 652 -12.32 14.96 -10.96
C LEU A 652 -12.41 16.12 -11.95
N SER A 653 -13.29 17.09 -11.67
CA SER A 653 -13.46 18.30 -12.50
C SER A 653 -12.27 19.28 -12.44
N GLY A 654 -11.28 19.03 -11.58
CA GLY A 654 -10.12 19.87 -11.39
C GLY A 654 -10.32 21.08 -10.46
N ARG A 655 -11.56 21.35 -10.03
CA ARG A 655 -11.84 22.36 -9.00
C ARG A 655 -11.40 21.83 -7.63
N VAL A 656 -10.48 22.54 -6.99
CA VAL A 656 -9.98 22.25 -5.64
C VAL A 656 -10.44 23.40 -4.73
N GLU A 657 -11.20 23.05 -3.70
CA GLU A 657 -11.62 23.97 -2.64
C GLU A 657 -11.15 23.39 -1.31
N VAL A 658 -10.54 24.23 -0.49
CA VAL A 658 -10.13 23.91 0.88
C VAL A 658 -11.01 24.74 1.80
N SER A 659 -11.65 24.13 2.79
CA SER A 659 -12.57 24.83 3.70
C SER A 659 -12.22 24.52 5.15
N HIS A 660 -11.88 25.55 5.93
CA HIS A 660 -11.66 25.48 7.38
C HIS A 660 -10.71 24.35 7.81
N VAL A 661 -9.59 24.18 7.09
CA VAL A 661 -8.66 23.09 7.35
C VAL A 661 -7.73 23.40 8.52
N PHE A 662 -7.72 22.50 9.49
CA PHE A 662 -6.79 22.46 10.60
C PHE A 662 -5.87 21.24 10.48
N PHE A 663 -4.56 21.43 10.59
CA PHE A 663 -3.59 20.35 10.46
C PHE A 663 -2.51 20.39 11.55
N ARG A 664 -2.18 19.22 12.09
CA ARG A 664 -1.08 18.99 13.05
C ARG A 664 -0.45 17.62 12.81
N TYR A 665 0.86 17.49 12.99
CA TYR A 665 1.57 16.21 12.82
C TYR A 665 1.37 15.22 13.98
N SER A 666 1.03 15.72 15.17
CA SER A 666 0.78 14.90 16.35
C SER A 666 -0.29 15.54 17.22
N GLU A 667 -1.05 14.74 17.98
CA GLU A 667 -2.05 15.26 18.91
C GLU A 667 -1.47 16.18 19.98
N LYS A 668 -0.18 16.00 20.30
CA LYS A 668 0.53 16.80 21.32
C LYS A 668 1.13 18.10 20.77
N THR A 669 1.14 18.28 19.45
CA THR A 669 1.69 19.49 18.82
C THR A 669 0.61 20.52 18.51
N GLN A 670 0.98 21.79 18.52
CA GLN A 670 0.07 22.85 18.08
C GLN A 670 -0.30 22.67 16.60
N TYR A 671 -1.48 23.16 16.22
CA TYR A 671 -1.91 23.23 14.82
C TYR A 671 -0.94 24.11 14.01
N ILE A 672 -0.42 23.54 12.92
CA ILE A 672 0.48 24.21 11.98
C ILE A 672 -0.34 24.97 10.95
N LEU A 673 -1.38 24.32 10.40
CA LEU A 673 -2.41 25.00 9.64
C LEU A 673 -3.59 25.24 10.57
N LYS A 674 -4.04 26.50 10.64
CA LYS A 674 -5.17 26.93 11.46
C LYS A 674 -6.16 27.62 10.54
N ASP A 675 -7.34 27.03 10.43
CA ASP A 675 -8.49 27.61 9.74
C ASP A 675 -8.18 28.11 8.31
N ILE A 676 -7.55 27.26 7.49
CA ILE A 676 -7.20 27.62 6.11
C ILE A 676 -8.37 27.32 5.18
N SER A 677 -8.78 28.32 4.39
CA SER A 677 -9.73 28.19 3.28
C SER A 677 -9.13 28.75 1.99
N LEU A 678 -9.29 28.04 0.86
CA LEU A 678 -8.61 28.31 -0.42
C LEU A 678 -9.45 27.89 -1.63
#